data_AF-A0A6G1GQH4-F1
#
_entry.id   AF-A0A6G1GQH4-F1
#
_cell.length_a   1.000
_cell.length_b   1.000
_cell.length_c   1.000
_cell.angle_alpha   90.00
_cell.angle_beta   90.00
_cell.angle_gamma   90.00
#
_symmetry.space_group_name_H-M   'P 1'
#
loop_
_entity.id
_entity.type
_entity.pdbx_description
1 polymer ?
#
loop_
_entity_poly.entity_id
_entity_poly.type
_entity_poly.pdbx_seq_one_letter_code
_entity_poly.pdbx_strand_id
1 'polypeptide(L)'
;MPPTLGFTPASSPGAASPAPAATSQDGLVSDRSTSGPPALLPASLRYVDELGVVLCSEHGSCYTGDSLRRHLGDGHRLPARQRREILEGLPRIAQSVDVAEARRRALDWTRPLDGLPIHFGYVCSAPACAFLAVREKTMQQHGRVEHERRPGKGKRAEKAYGPASLQTLWAKKGQVCYFLVDTETPQTGEEEHGQQGQRQGRQQRQGQGEEEHGQQGQRQGRQQRQGQGEEEHGQQRQRQGRQQRQGQGEDGQSFQAWSEIEARFRQAQEKQARAYSDEGLVERHDHISELTPWLRQTGYHSHLQGLPLDQIADSYQLPGDAGEQEPELAAICSSVDRVLRRSMAVLERDYHGTEEKRRLSRLNSKLLNTFRGAEMSQDPIKPLQNSRSKQTYIRSWQKLACYYYRVTQDGCLRVGDKLPFLPSTRQRVAFEDMWKAAEELYEEEQGRQEGGGEEEGGEENAGSEEKLLHKLDQTVLCFSLALIQHRLDVRAFDSVMVSFAAVLAWDSASKTWMQVGNYTSYLSQLIYDCQLLVLQHSLQLVDSGKAQDLTACITNVRDSWLRNDTPGPVAELLGTRLLGFEIARNTVNQAQVRWHADGETIVYQEVQLRMEQLRELVSHETQAARKVLEQDLCFGAGESDGEAEDDGERMPRYDLRRLVDNWDASSPGQSFLTDSRNASEIQHGETWLLNRLQLRPDIMTLLGVPRVAADVSQVKGSH
;
A
#
# COMPACT_ATOMS: atom_id res chain seq x y z
N MET A 1 34.27 41.89 10.38
CA MET A 1 35.03 43.12 10.08
C MET A 1 35.55 43.03 8.66
N PRO A 2 35.29 44.01 7.78
CA PRO A 2 35.80 44.07 6.39
C PRO A 2 37.03 45.00 6.26
N PRO A 3 37.66 45.07 5.07
CA PRO A 3 37.53 46.25 4.17
C PRO A 3 37.09 45.83 2.73
N THR A 4 36.17 46.50 2.00
CA THR A 4 36.28 47.76 1.19
C THR A 4 37.38 47.72 0.09
N LEU A 5 37.25 48.18 -1.17
CA LEU A 5 36.41 49.16 -1.93
C LEU A 5 36.07 48.59 -3.36
N GLY A 6 35.39 49.22 -4.34
CA GLY A 6 34.56 50.45 -4.41
C GLY A 6 34.43 51.12 -5.82
N PHE A 7 33.19 51.25 -6.34
CA PHE A 7 32.63 52.29 -7.26
C PHE A 7 33.13 52.57 -8.73
N THR A 8 32.29 52.22 -9.74
CA THR A 8 31.58 53.06 -10.80
C THR A 8 32.29 54.20 -11.62
N PRO A 9 31.64 54.97 -12.55
CA PRO A 9 30.43 54.76 -13.41
C PRO A 9 30.59 55.18 -14.91
N ALA A 10 29.58 54.85 -15.74
CA ALA A 10 29.05 55.62 -16.89
C ALA A 10 27.72 55.00 -17.39
N SER A 11 26.77 55.64 -18.10
CA SER A 11 26.34 57.05 -18.23
C SER A 11 24.95 57.10 -18.91
N SER A 12 24.17 58.19 -18.71
CA SER A 12 22.85 58.45 -19.35
C SER A 12 22.94 59.61 -20.38
N PRO A 13 21.89 59.91 -21.20
CA PRO A 13 20.77 60.79 -20.78
C PRO A 13 19.37 60.34 -21.30
N GLY A 14 18.24 60.49 -20.57
CA GLY A 14 17.37 61.69 -20.48
C GLY A 14 16.06 61.49 -21.31
N ALA A 15 14.95 62.22 -21.25
CA ALA A 15 14.34 63.25 -20.36
C ALA A 15 12.87 63.50 -20.89
N ALA A 16 11.81 63.99 -20.20
CA ALA A 16 11.50 64.32 -18.80
C ALA A 16 9.95 64.44 -18.56
N SER A 17 9.54 64.70 -17.31
CA SER A 17 8.22 65.09 -16.73
C SER A 17 7.53 66.31 -17.40
N PRO A 18 6.19 66.61 -17.23
CA PRO A 18 5.55 66.85 -15.90
C PRO A 18 4.04 66.57 -15.70
N ALA A 19 3.58 66.85 -14.48
CA ALA A 19 2.20 66.95 -13.96
C ALA A 19 2.15 68.15 -12.96
N PRO A 20 1.05 68.48 -12.23
CA PRO A 20 -0.40 68.26 -12.42
C PRO A 20 -1.23 69.59 -12.28
N ALA A 21 -2.58 69.56 -12.34
CA ALA A 21 -3.52 70.16 -11.34
C ALA A 21 -4.98 70.46 -11.82
N ALA A 22 -5.92 70.28 -10.88
CA ALA A 22 -7.17 71.06 -10.64
C ALA A 22 -8.44 70.95 -11.54
N THR A 23 -9.42 70.17 -11.03
CA THR A 23 -10.82 70.57 -10.72
C THR A 23 -11.81 71.02 -11.82
N SER A 24 -12.95 70.30 -11.97
CA SER A 24 -14.33 70.82 -11.74
C SER A 24 -15.46 69.85 -12.20
N GLN A 25 -16.34 69.51 -11.24
CA GLN A 25 -17.81 69.33 -11.29
C GLN A 25 -18.62 68.58 -12.39
N ASP A 26 -19.61 67.85 -11.86
CA ASP A 26 -20.99 67.57 -12.34
C ASP A 26 -21.31 66.59 -13.49
N GLY A 27 -22.34 65.76 -13.26
CA GLY A 27 -23.35 65.47 -14.29
C GLY A 27 -23.64 64.00 -14.67
N LEU A 28 -24.51 63.34 -13.90
CA LEU A 28 -25.62 62.48 -14.37
C LEU A 28 -25.40 61.37 -15.44
N VAL A 29 -25.48 60.12 -14.98
CA VAL A 29 -26.36 59.03 -15.48
C VAL A 29 -26.67 58.95 -16.99
N SER A 30 -26.13 57.91 -17.65
CA SER A 30 -26.83 57.12 -18.68
C SER A 30 -26.25 55.69 -18.68
N ASP A 31 -26.90 54.71 -18.06
CA ASP A 31 -27.78 53.74 -18.75
C ASP A 31 -27.33 53.34 -20.18
N ARG A 32 -26.81 52.11 -20.30
CA ARG A 32 -26.70 51.33 -21.54
C ARG A 32 -26.80 49.82 -21.27
N SER A 33 -28.01 49.36 -20.98
CA SER A 33 -28.51 48.16 -21.67
C SER A 33 -28.83 48.54 -23.13
N THR A 34 -28.66 47.76 -24.20
CA THR A 34 -28.02 46.47 -24.53
C THR A 34 -27.67 46.58 -26.04
N SER A 35 -26.74 45.84 -26.65
CA SER A 35 -26.87 44.42 -26.99
C SER A 35 -25.73 44.02 -27.94
N GLY A 36 -25.38 42.73 -27.95
CA GLY A 36 -24.33 42.16 -28.80
C GLY A 36 -23.70 40.94 -28.11
N PRO A 37 -24.28 39.74 -28.26
CA PRO A 37 -23.81 38.57 -27.52
C PRO A 37 -22.43 38.13 -28.02
N PRO A 38 -21.47 37.80 -27.11
CA PRO A 38 -20.25 37.11 -27.53
C PRO A 38 -20.61 35.74 -28.11
N ALA A 39 -19.76 35.25 -29.03
CA ALA A 39 -20.00 34.02 -29.77
C ALA A 39 -20.35 32.84 -28.83
N LEU A 40 -21.38 32.08 -29.22
CA LEU A 40 -22.07 31.07 -28.39
C LEU A 40 -21.10 30.16 -27.62
N LEU A 41 -20.95 30.44 -26.32
CA LEU A 41 -20.46 29.45 -25.37
C LEU A 41 -21.42 28.24 -25.39
N PRO A 42 -20.93 27.00 -25.31
CA PRO A 42 -21.74 25.83 -25.02
C PRO A 42 -22.66 26.09 -23.81
N ALA A 43 -23.89 25.55 -23.83
CA ALA A 43 -24.90 25.82 -22.80
C ALA A 43 -24.46 25.43 -21.37
N SER A 44 -23.46 24.56 -21.24
CA SER A 44 -22.83 24.17 -19.97
C SER A 44 -21.69 25.08 -19.50
N LEU A 45 -21.33 26.13 -20.26
CA LEU A 45 -20.33 27.12 -19.89
C LEU A 45 -20.94 28.51 -19.68
N ARG A 46 -20.71 29.09 -18.50
CA ARG A 46 -21.14 30.45 -18.14
C ARG A 46 -19.93 31.28 -17.74
N TYR A 47 -19.76 32.44 -18.36
CA TYR A 47 -18.79 33.43 -17.87
C TYR A 47 -19.35 34.13 -16.63
N VAL A 48 -18.54 34.25 -15.58
CA VAL A 48 -18.82 35.03 -14.37
C VAL A 48 -17.86 36.22 -14.42
N ASP A 49 -18.39 37.39 -14.75
CA ASP A 49 -17.61 38.58 -15.12
C ASP A 49 -16.96 39.25 -13.92
N GLU A 50 -17.63 39.29 -12.77
CA GLU A 50 -17.07 39.89 -11.55
C GLU A 50 -15.82 39.11 -11.07
N LEU A 51 -15.89 37.78 -11.10
CA LEU A 51 -14.80 36.88 -10.73
C LEU A 51 -13.76 36.66 -11.84
N GLY A 52 -14.10 36.97 -13.10
CA GLY A 52 -13.22 36.78 -14.25
C GLY A 52 -13.00 35.30 -14.64
N VAL A 53 -13.93 34.41 -14.31
CA VAL A 53 -13.81 32.95 -14.53
C VAL A 53 -14.92 32.39 -15.42
N VAL A 54 -14.67 31.25 -16.07
CA VAL A 54 -15.70 30.49 -16.78
C VAL A 54 -16.11 29.28 -15.95
N LEU A 55 -17.36 29.24 -15.50
CA LEU A 55 -17.99 28.13 -14.80
C LEU A 55 -18.44 27.07 -15.81
N CYS A 56 -18.14 25.80 -15.54
CA CYS A 56 -18.75 24.66 -16.21
C CYS A 56 -19.78 24.00 -15.29
N SER A 57 -21.06 24.04 -15.67
CA SER A 57 -22.16 23.48 -14.89
C SER A 57 -22.26 21.96 -14.96
N GLU A 58 -21.78 21.33 -16.05
CA GLU A 58 -21.67 19.86 -16.17
C GLU A 58 -20.64 19.29 -15.19
N HIS A 59 -19.56 20.03 -14.90
CA HIS A 59 -18.41 19.54 -14.13
C HIS A 59 -18.27 20.19 -12.74
N GLY A 60 -19.15 21.13 -12.38
CA GLY A 60 -19.17 21.77 -11.06
C GLY A 60 -17.87 22.48 -10.69
N SER A 61 -17.26 23.22 -11.63
CA SER A 61 -15.98 23.91 -11.42
C SER A 61 -15.76 25.09 -12.37
N CYS A 62 -14.94 26.04 -11.94
CA CYS A 62 -14.55 27.21 -12.70
C CYS A 62 -13.12 27.10 -13.27
N TYR A 63 -12.89 27.79 -14.38
CA TYR A 63 -11.65 27.75 -15.14
C TYR A 63 -11.26 29.15 -15.65
N THR A 64 -9.96 29.39 -15.79
CA THR A 64 -9.36 30.57 -16.45
C THR A 64 -8.49 30.14 -17.64
N GLY A 65 -8.34 31.01 -18.65
CA GLY A 65 -7.40 30.87 -19.79
C GLY A 65 -6.93 29.45 -20.14
N ASP A 66 -5.71 29.11 -19.74
CA ASP A 66 -5.07 27.81 -20.04
C ASP A 66 -5.74 26.60 -19.37
N SER A 67 -6.31 26.78 -18.18
CA SER A 67 -7.04 25.71 -17.49
C SER A 67 -8.35 25.39 -18.22
N LEU A 68 -9.01 26.40 -18.81
CA LEU A 68 -10.18 26.23 -19.66
C LEU A 68 -9.80 25.53 -20.98
N ARG A 69 -8.74 25.97 -21.66
CA ARG A 69 -8.22 25.30 -22.88
C ARG A 69 -8.01 23.79 -22.70
N ARG A 70 -7.48 23.40 -21.53
CA ARG A 70 -7.26 22.01 -21.13
C ARG A 70 -8.59 21.31 -20.82
N HIS A 71 -9.43 21.89 -19.97
CA HIS A 71 -10.74 21.34 -19.62
C HIS A 71 -11.64 21.05 -20.84
N LEU A 72 -11.69 21.96 -21.82
CA LEU A 72 -12.45 21.76 -23.05
C LEU A 72 -11.90 20.61 -23.91
N GLY A 73 -10.61 20.28 -23.79
CA GLY A 73 -9.99 19.15 -24.48
C GLY A 73 -10.19 17.83 -23.75
N ASP A 74 -10.05 17.83 -22.42
CA ASP A 74 -10.02 16.61 -21.61
C ASP A 74 -11.44 16.17 -21.20
N GLY A 75 -12.29 17.12 -20.78
CA GLY A 75 -13.66 16.87 -20.32
C GLY A 75 -14.67 16.83 -21.46
N HIS A 76 -14.71 17.88 -22.28
CA HIS A 76 -15.68 18.00 -23.38
C HIS A 76 -15.16 17.49 -24.75
N ARG A 77 -13.90 17.03 -24.83
CA ARG A 77 -13.27 16.47 -26.06
C ARG A 77 -13.39 17.36 -27.31
N LEU A 78 -13.43 18.68 -27.14
CA LEU A 78 -13.66 19.62 -28.25
C LEU A 78 -12.44 19.71 -29.21
N PRO A 79 -12.66 19.68 -30.53
CA PRO A 79 -11.62 19.93 -31.54
C PRO A 79 -10.81 21.21 -31.27
N ALA A 80 -9.51 21.19 -31.62
CA ALA A 80 -8.60 22.30 -31.35
C ALA A 80 -9.05 23.65 -31.94
N ARG A 81 -9.77 23.63 -33.07
CA ARG A 81 -10.38 24.80 -33.71
C ARG A 81 -11.48 25.42 -32.82
N GLN A 82 -12.45 24.63 -32.39
CA GLN A 82 -13.55 25.11 -31.53
C GLN A 82 -13.04 25.59 -30.17
N ARG A 83 -12.04 24.91 -29.60
CA ARG A 83 -11.37 25.37 -28.36
C ARG A 83 -10.72 26.74 -28.53
N ARG A 84 -10.12 27.02 -29.69
CA ARG A 84 -9.55 28.33 -30.00
C ARG A 84 -10.64 29.39 -30.19
N GLU A 85 -11.68 29.10 -30.96
CA GLU A 85 -12.82 30.00 -31.20
C GLU A 85 -13.54 30.38 -29.88
N ILE A 86 -13.73 29.43 -28.96
CA ILE A 86 -14.27 29.70 -27.61
C ILE A 86 -13.36 30.62 -26.79
N LEU A 87 -12.05 30.39 -26.78
CA LEU A 87 -11.10 31.21 -26.02
C LEU A 87 -10.97 32.63 -26.58
N GLU A 88 -10.95 32.77 -27.90
CA GLU A 88 -10.90 34.05 -28.61
C GLU A 88 -12.19 34.87 -28.43
N GLY A 89 -13.35 34.21 -28.25
CA GLY A 89 -14.63 34.86 -27.98
C GLY A 89 -14.86 35.33 -26.54
N LEU A 90 -13.99 34.97 -25.59
CA LEU A 90 -14.11 35.40 -24.19
C LEU A 90 -13.57 36.83 -23.96
N PRO A 91 -14.13 37.59 -23.01
CA PRO A 91 -13.58 38.89 -22.62
C PRO A 91 -12.12 38.78 -22.15
N ARG A 92 -11.29 39.79 -22.45
CA ARG A 92 -9.84 39.80 -22.12
C ARG A 92 -9.56 39.49 -20.65
N ILE A 93 -10.45 39.89 -19.74
CA ILE A 93 -10.35 39.60 -18.30
C ILE A 93 -10.34 38.08 -18.03
N ALA A 94 -11.18 37.29 -18.72
CA ALA A 94 -11.20 35.82 -18.61
C ALA A 94 -9.93 35.13 -19.13
N GLN A 95 -9.19 35.82 -20.00
CA GLN A 95 -7.93 35.37 -20.59
C GLN A 95 -6.72 35.74 -19.71
N SER A 96 -6.82 36.82 -18.91
CA SER A 96 -5.71 37.37 -18.11
C SER A 96 -5.80 37.15 -16.60
N VAL A 97 -6.98 36.82 -16.05
CA VAL A 97 -7.14 36.55 -14.61
C VAL A 97 -6.49 35.21 -14.25
N ASP A 98 -5.53 35.25 -13.33
CA ASP A 98 -4.92 34.05 -12.76
C ASP A 98 -5.74 33.49 -11.58
N VAL A 99 -5.34 32.31 -11.10
CA VAL A 99 -6.02 31.61 -9.99
C VAL A 99 -5.91 32.39 -8.67
N ALA A 100 -4.86 33.17 -8.44
CA ALA A 100 -4.68 33.93 -7.20
C ALA A 100 -5.56 35.20 -7.17
N GLU A 101 -5.74 35.86 -8.32
CA GLU A 101 -6.64 36.99 -8.48
C GLU A 101 -8.12 36.56 -8.40
N ALA A 102 -8.50 35.48 -9.07
CA ALA A 102 -9.85 34.91 -8.94
C ALA A 102 -10.18 34.51 -7.47
N ARG A 103 -9.18 34.00 -6.72
CA ARG A 103 -9.33 33.72 -5.28
C ARG A 103 -9.57 34.97 -4.45
N ARG A 104 -8.83 36.06 -4.70
CA ARG A 104 -9.02 37.32 -3.97
C ARG A 104 -10.44 37.83 -4.13
N ARG A 105 -10.97 37.83 -5.36
CA ARG A 105 -12.34 38.28 -5.67
C ARG A 105 -13.42 37.38 -5.07
N ALA A 106 -13.14 36.10 -4.90
CA ALA A 106 -14.07 35.15 -4.29
C ALA A 106 -14.18 35.26 -2.76
N LEU A 107 -13.23 35.92 -2.07
CA LEU A 107 -13.28 36.07 -0.60
C LEU A 107 -14.44 36.96 -0.14
N ASP A 108 -14.78 37.99 -0.92
CA ASP A 108 -15.87 38.93 -0.63
C ASP A 108 -17.22 38.48 -1.25
N TRP A 109 -17.26 37.29 -1.85
CA TRP A 109 -18.41 36.80 -2.59
C TRP A 109 -19.33 35.96 -1.69
N THR A 110 -20.58 36.41 -1.45
CA THR A 110 -21.54 35.71 -0.57
C THR A 110 -22.74 35.09 -1.29
N ARG A 111 -22.91 35.31 -2.60
CA ARG A 111 -24.07 34.78 -3.35
C ARG A 111 -23.80 33.36 -3.86
N PRO A 112 -24.71 32.38 -3.71
CA PRO A 112 -24.53 31.08 -4.35
C PRO A 112 -24.34 31.21 -5.88
N LEU A 113 -23.30 30.59 -6.43
CA LEU A 113 -23.10 30.43 -7.87
C LEU A 113 -23.82 29.18 -8.37
N ASP A 114 -24.82 29.39 -9.24
CA ASP A 114 -25.57 28.31 -9.87
C ASP A 114 -24.64 27.38 -10.67
N GLY A 115 -24.68 26.08 -10.35
CA GLY A 115 -23.85 25.07 -10.99
C GLY A 115 -22.56 24.72 -10.24
N LEU A 116 -22.24 25.36 -9.10
CA LEU A 116 -21.20 24.88 -8.17
C LEU A 116 -21.81 24.08 -7.00
N PRO A 117 -21.17 22.99 -6.54
CA PRO A 117 -21.65 22.23 -5.39
C PRO A 117 -21.55 23.05 -4.10
N ILE A 118 -22.65 23.08 -3.34
CA ILE A 118 -22.68 23.65 -1.98
C ILE A 118 -22.18 22.59 -1.00
N HIS A 119 -21.25 22.96 -0.14
CA HIS A 119 -20.69 22.13 0.91
C HIS A 119 -21.07 22.70 2.28
N PHE A 120 -21.71 21.90 3.11
CA PHE A 120 -21.90 22.24 4.52
C PHE A 120 -20.58 22.04 5.27
N GLY A 121 -20.14 23.08 5.97
CA GLY A 121 -18.84 23.13 6.64
C GLY A 121 -18.86 24.06 7.84
N TYR A 122 -17.70 24.64 8.14
CA TYR A 122 -17.45 25.41 9.34
C TYR A 122 -16.64 26.67 9.04
N VAL A 123 -16.95 27.75 9.77
CA VAL A 123 -16.21 29.00 9.82
C VAL A 123 -15.53 29.18 11.19
N CYS A 124 -14.29 29.65 11.21
CA CYS A 124 -13.58 29.88 12.47
C CYS A 124 -14.14 31.11 13.20
N SER A 125 -14.49 31.00 14.49
CA SER A 125 -15.01 32.13 15.28
C SER A 125 -13.88 32.98 15.90
N ALA A 126 -12.66 32.94 15.37
CA ALA A 126 -11.55 33.75 15.87
C ALA A 126 -11.57 35.16 15.25
N PRO A 127 -11.34 36.23 16.03
CA PRO A 127 -11.19 37.58 15.48
C PRO A 127 -10.12 37.61 14.38
N ALA A 128 -10.44 38.25 13.25
CA ALA A 128 -9.60 38.37 12.07
C ALA A 128 -9.14 37.05 11.41
N CYS A 129 -9.77 35.90 11.70
CA CYS A 129 -9.47 34.64 11.01
C CYS A 129 -10.53 34.31 9.94
N ALA A 130 -10.12 34.29 8.67
CA ALA A 130 -10.97 33.94 7.52
C ALA A 130 -10.92 32.44 7.15
N PHE A 131 -10.53 31.55 8.07
CA PHE A 131 -10.38 30.13 7.76
C PHE A 131 -11.73 29.40 7.67
N LEU A 132 -11.90 28.64 6.59
CA LEU A 132 -13.12 27.90 6.24
C LEU A 132 -12.76 26.44 5.96
N ALA A 133 -13.56 25.49 6.46
CA ALA A 133 -13.33 24.06 6.23
C ALA A 133 -14.62 23.24 6.21
N VAL A 134 -14.73 22.31 5.25
CA VAL A 134 -15.87 21.37 5.15
C VAL A 134 -15.84 20.28 6.24
N ARG A 135 -14.68 19.96 6.81
CA ARG A 135 -14.52 18.90 7.83
C ARG A 135 -14.23 19.47 9.21
N GLU A 136 -15.01 19.04 10.20
CA GLU A 136 -14.87 19.49 11.59
C GLU A 136 -13.46 19.21 12.15
N LYS A 137 -12.88 18.03 11.85
CA LYS A 137 -11.50 17.69 12.25
C LYS A 137 -10.45 18.66 11.70
N THR A 138 -10.65 19.20 10.49
CA THR A 138 -9.75 20.19 9.89
C THR A 138 -9.89 21.54 10.60
N MET A 139 -11.11 21.95 10.95
CA MET A 139 -11.36 23.15 11.76
C MET A 139 -10.76 23.02 13.17
N GLN A 140 -10.91 21.87 13.82
CA GLN A 140 -10.30 21.57 15.12
C GLN A 140 -8.77 21.59 15.07
N GLN A 141 -8.17 21.04 14.01
CA GLN A 141 -6.71 21.10 13.79
C GLN A 141 -6.23 22.54 13.58
N HIS A 142 -6.90 23.31 12.73
CA HIS A 142 -6.61 24.74 12.53
C HIS A 142 -6.68 25.52 13.84
N GLY A 143 -7.78 25.38 14.61
CA GLY A 143 -7.93 26.05 15.91
C GLY A 143 -6.87 25.65 16.94
N ARG A 144 -6.34 24.42 16.88
CA ARG A 144 -5.23 23.98 17.74
C ARG A 144 -3.89 24.58 17.32
N VAL A 145 -3.63 24.73 16.02
CA VAL A 145 -2.33 25.19 15.48
C VAL A 145 -2.24 26.71 15.45
N GLU A 146 -3.23 27.39 14.88
CA GLU A 146 -3.19 28.84 14.64
C GLU A 146 -3.74 29.67 15.82
N HIS A 147 -4.47 29.04 16.74
CA HIS A 147 -5.14 29.73 17.85
C HIS A 147 -4.91 29.07 19.23
N GLU A 148 -4.02 28.08 19.30
CA GLU A 148 -3.65 27.32 20.52
C GLU A 148 -4.83 26.69 21.29
N ARG A 149 -6.00 26.53 20.65
CA ARG A 149 -7.24 26.11 21.30
C ARG A 149 -7.19 24.61 21.63
N ARG A 150 -7.46 24.29 22.90
CA ARG A 150 -7.62 22.89 23.36
C ARG A 150 -9.05 22.41 23.08
N PRO A 151 -9.26 21.18 22.58
CA PRO A 151 -10.60 20.61 22.44
C PRO A 151 -11.22 20.43 23.84
N GLY A 152 -12.34 21.10 24.10
CA GLY A 152 -13.06 21.00 25.37
C GLY A 152 -13.65 19.61 25.56
N LYS A 153 -13.36 18.97 26.70
CA LYS A 153 -13.96 17.67 27.07
C LYS A 153 -15.32 17.88 27.74
N GLY A 154 -16.41 17.66 27.01
CA GLY A 154 -17.77 17.56 27.57
C GLY A 154 -18.87 18.06 26.61
N LYS A 155 -20.13 17.59 26.79
CA LYS A 155 -21.31 17.97 25.99
C LYS A 155 -21.69 19.48 26.06
N ARG A 156 -20.97 20.30 26.84
CA ARG A 156 -21.18 21.77 26.99
C ARG A 156 -19.92 22.62 26.73
N ALA A 157 -18.94 22.09 25.99
CA ALA A 157 -17.84 22.92 25.49
C ALA A 157 -18.34 23.77 24.30
N GLU A 158 -18.43 25.08 24.50
CA GLU A 158 -18.82 26.04 23.46
C GLU A 158 -17.85 25.94 22.26
N LYS A 159 -18.37 25.58 21.08
CA LYS A 159 -17.53 25.34 19.90
C LYS A 159 -17.07 26.68 19.33
N ALA A 160 -15.75 26.90 19.33
CA ALA A 160 -15.12 28.13 18.82
C ALA A 160 -15.08 28.24 17.27
N TYR A 161 -16.09 27.67 16.60
CA TYR A 161 -16.35 27.67 15.17
C TYR A 161 -17.84 27.43 14.93
N GLY A 162 -18.44 28.13 13.97
CA GLY A 162 -19.86 28.00 13.59
C GLY A 162 -20.06 27.14 12.35
N PRO A 163 -21.27 26.56 12.13
CA PRO A 163 -21.63 25.96 10.85
C PRO A 163 -21.76 27.04 9.76
N ALA A 164 -21.41 26.69 8.53
CA ALA A 164 -21.50 27.58 7.37
C ALA A 164 -21.77 26.79 6.07
N SER A 165 -22.47 27.41 5.11
CA SER A 165 -22.55 26.93 3.74
C SER A 165 -21.39 27.51 2.93
N LEU A 166 -20.70 26.64 2.19
CA LEU A 166 -19.46 26.95 1.47
C LEU A 166 -19.57 26.55 0.00
N GLN A 167 -19.03 27.35 -0.92
CA GLN A 167 -18.74 26.92 -2.29
C GLN A 167 -17.24 27.06 -2.57
N THR A 168 -16.73 26.46 -3.65
CA THR A 168 -15.34 26.59 -4.11
C THR A 168 -15.30 26.71 -5.63
N LEU A 169 -14.45 27.59 -6.16
CA LEU A 169 -14.27 27.75 -7.60
C LEU A 169 -13.55 26.55 -8.25
N TRP A 170 -12.84 25.72 -7.48
CA TRP A 170 -12.11 24.56 -8.00
C TRP A 170 -12.34 23.30 -7.14
N ALA A 171 -12.81 22.21 -7.76
CA ALA A 171 -13.07 20.94 -7.09
C ALA A 171 -11.85 20.00 -7.00
N LYS A 172 -10.67 20.35 -7.55
CA LYS A 172 -9.48 19.47 -7.56
C LYS A 172 -8.59 19.64 -6.33
N LYS A 173 -8.05 18.51 -5.83
CA LYS A 173 -7.16 18.44 -4.65
C LYS A 173 -5.96 19.39 -4.77
N GLY A 174 -5.59 20.03 -3.66
CA GLY A 174 -4.40 20.89 -3.53
C GLY A 174 -4.62 22.38 -3.82
N GLN A 175 -5.78 22.77 -4.38
CA GLN A 175 -6.06 24.17 -4.74
C GLN A 175 -7.47 24.65 -4.32
N VAL A 176 -8.10 23.95 -3.38
CA VAL A 176 -9.46 24.27 -2.91
C VAL A 176 -9.45 25.53 -2.06
N CYS A 177 -10.23 26.54 -2.48
CA CYS A 177 -10.47 27.76 -1.72
C CYS A 177 -11.98 27.89 -1.55
N TYR A 178 -12.44 27.71 -0.32
CA TYR A 178 -13.84 27.90 0.03
C TYR A 178 -14.15 29.39 0.21
N PHE A 179 -15.36 29.78 -0.13
CA PHE A 179 -15.97 31.07 0.20
C PHE A 179 -17.36 30.82 0.82
N LEU A 180 -17.82 31.76 1.65
CA LEU A 180 -19.13 31.67 2.30
C LEU A 180 -20.24 31.88 1.27
N VAL A 181 -21.36 31.19 1.42
CA VAL A 181 -22.57 31.48 0.64
C VAL A 181 -23.80 31.60 1.53
N ASP A 182 -24.56 32.67 1.31
CA ASP A 182 -25.81 32.94 2.00
C ASP A 182 -26.89 31.98 1.46
N THR A 183 -27.13 30.92 2.22
CA THR A 183 -28.24 29.97 2.04
C THR A 183 -28.98 29.84 3.36
N GLU A 184 -30.30 29.66 3.34
CA GLU A 184 -31.08 29.39 4.55
C GLU A 184 -30.47 28.23 5.34
N THR A 185 -29.95 28.51 6.53
CA THR A 185 -29.24 27.52 7.35
C THR A 185 -30.23 26.56 7.99
N PRO A 186 -30.01 25.23 7.94
CA PRO A 186 -30.82 24.28 8.69
C PRO A 186 -30.65 24.57 10.19
N GLN A 187 -31.77 24.83 10.89
CA GLN A 187 -31.75 25.04 12.33
C GLN A 187 -31.27 23.77 13.05
N THR A 188 -30.34 23.93 13.99
CA THR A 188 -29.82 22.82 14.80
C THR A 188 -30.87 22.39 15.83
N GLY A 189 -31.67 21.39 15.47
CA GLY A 189 -32.48 20.63 16.42
C GLY A 189 -31.62 19.67 17.24
N GLU A 190 -31.94 19.51 18.52
CA GLU A 190 -31.33 18.51 19.42
C GLU A 190 -31.78 17.08 19.06
N GLU A 191 -31.12 16.09 19.66
CA GLU A 191 -31.24 14.65 19.39
C GLU A 191 -32.70 14.14 19.42
N GLU A 192 -33.27 13.66 18.29
CA GLU A 192 -34.22 12.52 18.30
C GLU A 192 -34.42 11.85 16.91
N HIS A 193 -35.10 10.71 16.92
CA HIS A 193 -35.18 9.70 15.85
C HIS A 193 -35.78 10.17 14.51
N GLY A 194 -35.37 9.50 13.42
CA GLY A 194 -36.22 9.29 12.26
C GLY A 194 -35.66 9.78 10.92
N GLN A 195 -35.01 8.87 10.17
CA GLN A 195 -34.89 9.07 8.73
C GLN A 195 -36.28 8.87 8.09
N GLN A 196 -36.93 9.95 7.63
CA GLN A 196 -37.68 9.97 6.36
C GLN A 196 -38.28 11.34 6.04
N GLY A 197 -37.93 11.86 4.87
CA GLY A 197 -38.71 12.85 4.15
C GLY A 197 -38.05 13.25 2.82
N GLN A 198 -38.77 13.52 1.73
CA GLN A 198 -40.21 13.35 1.49
C GLN A 198 -40.44 13.25 -0.03
N ARG A 199 -41.47 12.50 -0.46
CA ARG A 199 -42.01 12.63 -1.83
C ARG A 199 -42.73 13.97 -1.96
N GLN A 200 -42.57 14.68 -3.07
CA GLN A 200 -43.46 15.79 -3.40
C GLN A 200 -44.87 15.28 -3.69
N GLY A 201 -45.85 15.88 -3.03
CA GLY A 201 -47.21 15.35 -2.91
C GLY A 201 -48.15 15.58 -4.09
N ARG A 202 -49.37 15.06 -3.90
CA ARG A 202 -50.60 15.64 -4.44
C ARG A 202 -51.71 15.55 -3.39
N GLN A 203 -52.52 16.59 -3.30
CA GLN A 203 -53.43 16.84 -2.17
C GLN A 203 -54.83 16.19 -2.32
N GLN A 204 -55.35 15.72 -1.17
CA GLN A 204 -56.71 15.91 -0.61
C GLN A 204 -57.98 15.65 -1.45
N ARG A 205 -58.85 14.77 -0.92
CA ARG A 205 -60.20 15.06 -0.34
C ARG A 205 -60.79 13.74 0.23
N GLN A 206 -61.08 13.64 1.53
CA GLN A 206 -62.34 13.99 2.26
C GLN A 206 -63.47 12.94 2.16
N GLY A 207 -64.18 12.71 3.29
CA GLY A 207 -65.18 11.66 3.51
C GLY A 207 -64.56 10.45 4.23
N GLN A 208 -64.72 10.20 5.55
CA GLN A 208 -65.96 10.03 6.34
C GLN A 208 -66.93 9.05 5.66
N GLY A 209 -67.18 7.92 6.33
CA GLY A 209 -68.07 6.87 5.85
C GLY A 209 -69.41 6.87 6.59
N GLU A 210 -70.34 6.06 6.09
CA GLU A 210 -71.57 5.66 6.78
C GLU A 210 -72.09 4.36 6.14
N GLU A 211 -73.20 3.85 6.66
CA GLU A 211 -73.51 2.42 6.70
C GLU A 211 -74.45 1.90 5.57
N GLU A 212 -74.57 0.57 5.55
CA GLU A 212 -75.82 -0.18 5.33
C GLU A 212 -76.37 -0.58 3.94
N HIS A 213 -76.96 -1.79 3.99
CA HIS A 213 -78.00 -2.37 3.15
C HIS A 213 -77.81 -2.59 1.62
N GLY A 214 -77.73 -3.87 1.25
CA GLY A 214 -78.97 -4.54 0.81
C GLY A 214 -78.97 -5.36 -0.48
N GLN A 215 -79.22 -6.68 -0.32
CA GLN A 215 -79.91 -7.57 -1.29
C GLN A 215 -79.20 -7.89 -2.62
N GLN A 216 -79.53 -8.94 -3.39
CA GLN A 216 -80.04 -10.31 -3.13
C GLN A 216 -79.67 -11.14 -4.39
N GLY A 217 -79.41 -12.44 -4.26
CA GLY A 217 -79.03 -13.28 -5.41
C GLY A 217 -79.08 -14.78 -5.13
N GLN A 218 -80.27 -15.34 -5.01
CA GLN A 218 -80.49 -16.77 -4.74
C GLN A 218 -80.38 -17.65 -6.00
N ARG A 219 -79.86 -18.89 -5.83
CA ARG A 219 -80.36 -20.18 -6.38
C ARG A 219 -79.32 -21.27 -6.03
N GLN A 220 -79.49 -22.06 -4.97
CA GLN A 220 -80.39 -23.21 -4.78
C GLN A 220 -80.12 -24.44 -5.65
N GLY A 221 -79.80 -25.56 -4.98
CA GLY A 221 -80.09 -26.94 -5.37
C GLY A 221 -78.90 -27.79 -5.84
N ARG A 222 -78.86 -29.11 -5.60
CA ARG A 222 -79.70 -30.00 -4.76
C ARG A 222 -79.10 -31.43 -4.72
N GLN A 223 -78.81 -32.00 -3.52
CA GLN A 223 -78.85 -33.45 -3.14
C GLN A 223 -78.03 -34.49 -3.99
N GLN A 224 -77.62 -35.70 -3.54
CA GLN A 224 -77.65 -36.41 -2.26
C GLN A 224 -76.62 -37.59 -2.26
N ARG A 225 -76.12 -37.94 -1.06
CA ARG A 225 -75.77 -39.29 -0.54
C ARG A 225 -75.28 -40.42 -1.49
N GLN A 226 -74.06 -40.90 -1.22
CA GLN A 226 -73.62 -42.26 -0.78
C GLN A 226 -72.08 -42.29 -0.94
N GLY A 227 -71.25 -43.02 -0.20
CA GLY A 227 -71.37 -44.01 0.88
C GLY A 227 -69.97 -44.15 1.52
N GLN A 228 -69.81 -45.00 2.54
CA GLN A 228 -68.53 -45.19 3.24
C GLN A 228 -67.65 -46.25 2.55
N GLY A 229 -66.33 -46.08 2.59
CA GLY A 229 -65.35 -47.09 2.19
C GLY A 229 -63.95 -46.53 2.01
N GLU A 230 -63.00 -47.07 2.77
CA GLU A 230 -61.54 -47.18 2.44
C GLU A 230 -60.82 -45.85 2.13
N GLU A 231 -60.19 -45.18 3.10
CA GLU A 231 -58.89 -45.52 3.72
C GLU A 231 -57.74 -45.79 2.73
N GLU A 232 -56.60 -45.14 3.00
CA GLU A 232 -55.27 -45.38 2.40
C GLU A 232 -55.15 -45.34 0.86
N HIS A 233 -54.90 -44.14 0.30
CA HIS A 233 -53.96 -43.89 -0.82
C HIS A 233 -53.89 -42.40 -1.26
N GLY A 234 -54.75 -41.50 -0.72
CA GLY A 234 -54.87 -40.11 -1.18
C GLY A 234 -53.76 -39.11 -0.77
N GLN A 235 -52.97 -39.38 0.28
CA GLN A 235 -52.05 -38.37 0.84
C GLN A 235 -50.76 -38.15 0.04
N GLN A 236 -50.48 -38.96 -0.98
CA GLN A 236 -49.17 -38.97 -1.66
C GLN A 236 -49.10 -38.08 -2.92
N ARG A 237 -50.25 -37.68 -3.51
CA ARG A 237 -50.27 -36.85 -4.75
C ARG A 237 -50.36 -35.34 -4.53
N GLN A 238 -50.80 -34.84 -3.36
CA GLN A 238 -50.77 -33.39 -3.05
C GLN A 238 -49.43 -32.89 -2.50
N ARG A 239 -48.49 -33.77 -2.11
CA ARG A 239 -47.13 -33.36 -1.72
C ARG A 239 -46.21 -33.08 -2.93
N GLN A 240 -46.29 -33.90 -3.97
CA GLN A 240 -45.41 -33.76 -5.16
C GLN A 240 -45.71 -32.51 -6.00
N GLY A 241 -46.98 -32.11 -6.13
CA GLY A 241 -47.37 -30.89 -6.84
C GLY A 241 -46.97 -29.57 -6.15
N ARG A 242 -46.58 -29.60 -4.87
CA ARG A 242 -46.14 -28.42 -4.11
C ARG A 242 -44.61 -28.34 -3.99
N GLN A 243 -43.91 -29.47 -4.01
CA GLN A 243 -42.44 -29.52 -3.97
C GLN A 243 -41.77 -29.09 -5.28
N GLN A 244 -42.42 -29.21 -6.44
CA GLN A 244 -41.85 -28.76 -7.73
C GLN A 244 -42.07 -27.26 -8.05
N ARG A 245 -42.53 -26.45 -7.10
CA ARG A 245 -42.60 -24.97 -7.22
C ARG A 245 -41.93 -24.20 -6.06
N GLN A 246 -41.22 -24.89 -5.17
CA GLN A 246 -40.46 -24.29 -4.07
C GLN A 246 -39.03 -24.86 -4.02
N GLY A 247 -38.36 -24.86 -5.18
CA GLY A 247 -36.96 -25.28 -5.35
C GLY A 247 -36.20 -24.42 -6.37
N GLN A 248 -36.66 -23.17 -6.57
CA GLN A 248 -36.04 -22.15 -7.42
C GLN A 248 -36.11 -20.78 -6.73
N GLY A 249 -35.63 -20.72 -5.49
CA GLY A 249 -35.47 -19.49 -4.72
C GLY A 249 -34.07 -19.43 -4.15
N GLU A 250 -33.37 -18.33 -4.44
CA GLU A 250 -32.18 -17.78 -3.76
C GLU A 250 -30.93 -18.70 -3.64
N ASP A 251 -30.98 -19.88 -3.03
CA ASP A 251 -29.82 -20.77 -2.80
C ASP A 251 -29.08 -21.14 -4.10
N GLY A 252 -29.84 -21.54 -5.14
CA GLY A 252 -29.28 -21.89 -6.44
C GLY A 252 -28.71 -20.69 -7.20
N GLN A 253 -29.20 -19.48 -6.94
CA GLN A 253 -28.66 -18.24 -7.50
C GLN A 253 -27.38 -17.82 -6.76
N SER A 254 -27.32 -18.03 -5.44
CA SER A 254 -26.10 -17.84 -4.66
C SER A 254 -24.98 -18.77 -5.16
N PHE A 255 -25.24 -20.08 -5.30
CA PHE A 255 -24.24 -21.03 -5.80
C PHE A 255 -23.80 -20.74 -7.24
N GLN A 256 -24.71 -20.32 -8.13
CA GLN A 256 -24.35 -19.89 -9.49
C GLN A 256 -23.53 -18.60 -9.49
N ALA A 257 -23.88 -17.61 -8.66
CA ALA A 257 -23.09 -16.38 -8.50
C ALA A 257 -21.69 -16.67 -7.93
N TRP A 258 -21.56 -17.62 -7.00
CA TRP A 258 -20.27 -18.10 -6.49
C TRP A 258 -19.42 -18.75 -7.57
N SER A 259 -20.01 -19.66 -8.36
CA SER A 259 -19.31 -20.26 -9.50
C SER A 259 -18.89 -19.21 -10.53
N GLU A 260 -19.71 -18.19 -10.80
CA GLU A 260 -19.33 -17.07 -11.66
C GLU A 260 -18.25 -16.16 -11.05
N ILE A 261 -18.29 -15.85 -9.75
CA ILE A 261 -17.27 -15.03 -9.09
C ILE A 261 -15.93 -15.76 -9.09
N GLU A 262 -15.92 -17.05 -8.75
CA GLU A 262 -14.70 -17.85 -8.75
C GLU A 262 -14.16 -18.07 -10.17
N ALA A 263 -15.04 -18.36 -11.13
CA ALA A 263 -14.65 -18.48 -12.54
C ALA A 263 -14.15 -17.16 -13.12
N ARG A 264 -14.75 -16.01 -12.76
CA ARG A 264 -14.29 -14.69 -13.20
C ARG A 264 -13.02 -14.25 -12.50
N PHE A 265 -12.81 -14.60 -11.22
CA PHE A 265 -11.55 -14.37 -10.51
C PHE A 265 -10.43 -15.20 -11.15
N ARG A 266 -10.68 -16.49 -11.40
CA ARG A 266 -9.75 -17.39 -12.10
C ARG A 266 -9.51 -16.91 -13.54
N GLN A 267 -10.55 -16.48 -14.26
CA GLN A 267 -10.43 -15.91 -15.61
C GLN A 267 -9.69 -14.56 -15.61
N ALA A 268 -9.82 -13.74 -14.56
CA ALA A 268 -9.07 -12.49 -14.43
C ALA A 268 -7.59 -12.76 -14.14
N GLN A 269 -7.28 -13.69 -13.23
CA GLN A 269 -5.92 -14.17 -13.01
C GLN A 269 -5.33 -14.82 -14.26
N GLU A 270 -6.07 -15.68 -14.95
CA GLU A 270 -5.65 -16.29 -16.21
C GLU A 270 -5.51 -15.25 -17.32
N LYS A 271 -6.38 -14.24 -17.44
CA LYS A 271 -6.29 -13.20 -18.47
C LYS A 271 -5.12 -12.24 -18.20
N GLN A 272 -4.83 -11.96 -16.93
CA GLN A 272 -3.63 -11.23 -16.52
C GLN A 272 -2.37 -12.07 -16.77
N ALA A 273 -2.38 -13.36 -16.44
CA ALA A 273 -1.27 -14.28 -16.72
C ALA A 273 -1.07 -14.53 -18.23
N ARG A 274 -2.14 -14.49 -19.03
CA ARG A 274 -2.13 -14.68 -20.49
C ARG A 274 -1.74 -13.44 -21.27
N ALA A 275 -1.95 -12.22 -20.73
CA ALA A 275 -1.37 -11.02 -21.32
C ALA A 275 0.16 -11.19 -21.39
N TYR A 276 0.77 -11.38 -20.23
CA TYR A 276 2.21 -11.62 -20.07
C TYR A 276 2.69 -13.05 -20.46
N SER A 277 1.93 -13.83 -21.25
CA SER A 277 2.34 -15.21 -21.64
C SER A 277 2.87 -15.37 -23.05
N ASP A 278 2.42 -14.57 -24.02
CA ASP A 278 2.55 -14.97 -25.44
C ASP A 278 3.99 -14.91 -26.00
N GLU A 279 4.93 -14.24 -25.33
CA GLU A 279 6.36 -14.22 -25.72
C GLU A 279 7.33 -14.71 -24.63
N GLY A 280 6.89 -14.89 -23.38
CA GLY A 280 7.78 -15.26 -22.25
C GLY A 280 8.80 -14.17 -21.86
N LEU A 281 8.73 -12.98 -22.46
CA LEU A 281 9.58 -11.82 -22.21
C LEU A 281 8.80 -10.72 -21.47
N VAL A 282 9.52 -9.82 -20.79
CA VAL A 282 8.94 -8.59 -20.24
C VAL A 282 8.38 -7.75 -21.37
N GLU A 283 7.06 -7.57 -21.37
CA GLU A 283 6.33 -6.83 -22.39
C GLU A 283 6.89 -5.43 -22.66
N ARG A 284 6.76 -5.02 -23.93
CA ARG A 284 6.90 -3.63 -24.32
C ARG A 284 5.55 -2.92 -24.16
N HIS A 285 5.49 -1.92 -23.29
CA HIS A 285 4.35 -1.03 -23.21
C HIS A 285 4.22 -0.19 -24.50
N ASP A 286 3.07 -0.31 -25.18
CA ASP A 286 2.80 0.39 -26.43
C ASP A 286 2.47 1.88 -26.20
N HIS A 287 1.86 2.22 -25.06
CA HIS A 287 1.50 3.60 -24.75
C HIS A 287 1.88 4.03 -23.32
N ILE A 288 2.41 5.27 -23.22
CA ILE A 288 2.93 5.86 -21.98
C ILE A 288 1.90 5.97 -20.84
N SER A 289 0.61 5.79 -21.11
CA SER A 289 -0.47 5.79 -20.11
C SER A 289 -0.60 4.48 -19.34
N GLU A 290 -0.13 3.36 -19.89
CA GLU A 290 -0.12 2.04 -19.20
C GLU A 290 0.90 2.03 -18.07
N LEU A 291 1.98 2.79 -18.24
CA LEU A 291 3.01 2.97 -17.23
C LEU A 291 2.52 3.83 -16.08
N THR A 292 2.62 3.30 -14.87
CA THR A 292 2.45 4.08 -13.65
C THR A 292 3.50 5.20 -13.57
N PRO A 293 3.21 6.34 -12.91
CA PRO A 293 4.14 7.48 -12.87
C PRO A 293 5.54 7.14 -12.34
N TRP A 294 5.64 6.17 -11.42
CA TRP A 294 6.91 5.76 -10.85
C TRP A 294 7.75 4.95 -11.83
N LEU A 295 7.17 3.97 -12.54
CA LEU A 295 7.89 3.20 -13.57
C LEU A 295 8.41 4.08 -14.70
N ARG A 296 7.70 5.16 -15.04
CA ARG A 296 8.18 6.18 -15.99
C ARG A 296 9.37 6.97 -15.46
N GLN A 297 9.36 7.31 -14.18
CA GLN A 297 10.40 8.13 -13.56
C GLN A 297 11.65 7.32 -13.19
N THR A 298 11.52 6.05 -12.84
CA THR A 298 12.67 5.16 -12.56
C THR A 298 13.25 4.54 -13.82
N GLY A 299 12.49 4.45 -14.91
CA GLY A 299 12.92 3.80 -16.15
C GLY A 299 12.95 2.26 -16.10
N TYR A 300 12.50 1.64 -15.00
CA TYR A 300 12.58 0.18 -14.78
C TYR A 300 11.91 -0.61 -15.90
N HIS A 301 10.79 -0.10 -16.42
CA HIS A 301 10.09 -0.71 -17.55
C HIS A 301 10.94 -0.78 -18.82
N SER A 302 11.72 0.27 -19.14
CA SER A 302 12.63 0.28 -20.29
C SER A 302 13.85 -0.60 -20.06
N HIS A 303 14.29 -0.73 -18.81
CA HIS A 303 15.47 -1.53 -18.44
C HIS A 303 15.23 -3.03 -18.50
N LEU A 304 14.08 -3.50 -17.98
CA LEU A 304 13.74 -4.93 -18.03
C LEU A 304 13.09 -5.35 -19.36
N GLN A 305 12.75 -4.43 -20.26
CA GLN A 305 12.03 -4.72 -21.50
C GLN A 305 12.74 -5.80 -22.34
N GLY A 306 12.02 -6.85 -22.72
CA GLY A 306 12.57 -7.95 -23.53
C GLY A 306 13.50 -8.90 -22.76
N LEU A 307 13.62 -8.78 -21.43
CA LEU A 307 14.27 -9.82 -20.62
C LEU A 307 13.36 -11.04 -20.45
N PRO A 308 13.91 -12.27 -20.41
CA PRO A 308 13.16 -13.49 -20.12
C PRO A 308 12.53 -13.49 -18.73
N LEU A 309 11.21 -13.73 -18.64
CA LEU A 309 10.39 -13.60 -17.42
C LEU A 309 10.65 -14.69 -16.37
N ASP A 310 10.90 -15.90 -16.83
CA ASP A 310 11.30 -17.05 -16.02
C ASP A 310 12.60 -16.73 -15.26
N GLN A 311 13.60 -16.27 -16.00
CA GLN A 311 14.92 -15.92 -15.47
C GLN A 311 14.93 -14.75 -14.47
N ILE A 312 13.87 -13.95 -14.35
CA ILE A 312 13.86 -12.81 -13.40
C ILE A 312 14.03 -13.29 -11.96
N ALA A 313 13.30 -14.33 -11.55
CA ALA A 313 13.41 -14.87 -10.19
C ALA A 313 14.75 -15.60 -9.98
N ASP A 314 15.10 -16.43 -10.96
CA ASP A 314 16.31 -17.28 -10.95
C ASP A 314 17.58 -16.42 -10.90
N SER A 315 17.55 -15.23 -11.52
CA SER A 315 18.67 -14.28 -11.53
C SER A 315 19.17 -13.89 -10.15
N TYR A 316 18.39 -14.02 -9.08
CA TYR A 316 18.82 -13.72 -7.72
C TYR A 316 18.57 -14.88 -6.73
N GLN A 317 18.29 -16.09 -7.23
CA GLN A 317 18.05 -17.26 -6.39
C GLN A 317 19.27 -17.56 -5.51
N LEU A 318 19.00 -17.92 -4.24
CA LEU A 318 20.05 -18.25 -3.28
C LEU A 318 20.48 -19.72 -3.47
N PRO A 319 21.75 -20.05 -3.17
CA PRO A 319 22.24 -21.42 -3.23
C PRO A 319 21.42 -22.34 -2.32
N GLY A 320 21.14 -23.55 -2.81
CA GLY A 320 20.30 -24.53 -2.13
C GLY A 320 18.78 -24.40 -2.34
N ASP A 321 18.27 -23.25 -2.81
CA ASP A 321 16.84 -23.11 -3.17
C ASP A 321 16.47 -23.95 -4.42
N ALA A 322 17.46 -24.29 -5.27
CA ALA A 322 17.29 -25.06 -6.51
C ALA A 322 17.60 -26.58 -6.38
N GLY A 323 18.10 -27.03 -5.22
CA GLY A 323 18.59 -28.40 -5.02
C GLY A 323 19.98 -28.70 -5.59
N GLU A 324 20.58 -27.78 -6.33
CA GLU A 324 21.98 -27.86 -6.78
C GLU A 324 22.95 -27.51 -5.64
N GLN A 325 24.11 -28.19 -5.62
CA GLN A 325 25.18 -27.92 -4.66
C GLN A 325 26.09 -26.83 -5.21
N GLU A 326 25.98 -25.63 -4.64
CA GLU A 326 26.75 -24.44 -5.04
C GLU A 326 27.58 -23.95 -3.84
N PRO A 327 28.65 -24.67 -3.47
CA PRO A 327 29.35 -24.48 -2.21
C PRO A 327 30.04 -23.11 -2.12
N GLU A 328 30.62 -22.60 -3.21
CA GLU A 328 31.27 -21.29 -3.26
C GLU A 328 30.26 -20.16 -3.03
N LEU A 329 29.09 -20.23 -3.69
CA LEU A 329 28.00 -19.28 -3.44
C LEU A 329 27.46 -19.39 -2.01
N ALA A 330 27.34 -20.60 -1.45
CA ALA A 330 26.90 -20.80 -0.08
C ALA A 330 27.91 -20.23 0.94
N ALA A 331 29.21 -20.37 0.68
CA ALA A 331 30.30 -19.78 1.46
C ALA A 331 30.28 -18.24 1.36
N ILE A 332 30.11 -17.68 0.16
CA ILE A 332 29.95 -16.22 -0.07
C ILE A 332 28.71 -15.69 0.67
N CYS A 333 27.56 -16.35 0.58
CA CYS A 333 26.35 -15.97 1.30
C CYS A 333 26.55 -16.02 2.83
N SER A 334 27.25 -17.04 3.33
CA SER A 334 27.58 -17.18 4.76
C SER A 334 28.53 -16.08 5.23
N SER A 335 29.48 -15.66 4.39
CA SER A 335 30.37 -14.55 4.67
C SER A 335 29.66 -13.18 4.65
N VAL A 336 28.74 -12.94 3.70
CA VAL A 336 27.86 -11.75 3.70
C VAL A 336 27.09 -11.64 5.02
N ASP A 337 26.57 -12.76 5.52
CA ASP A 337 25.89 -12.82 6.81
C ASP A 337 26.82 -12.44 7.98
N ARG A 338 28.02 -13.05 8.07
CA ARG A 338 29.03 -12.71 9.09
C ARG A 338 29.43 -11.24 9.07
N VAL A 339 29.73 -10.70 7.87
CA VAL A 339 30.19 -9.31 7.66
C VAL A 339 29.12 -8.31 8.10
N LEU A 340 27.85 -8.52 7.71
CA LEU A 340 26.74 -7.64 8.11
C LEU A 340 26.41 -7.78 9.60
N ARG A 341 26.36 -9.01 10.15
CA ARG A 341 26.11 -9.22 11.59
C ARG A 341 27.18 -8.60 12.48
N ARG A 342 28.44 -8.60 12.06
CA ARG A 342 29.55 -7.94 12.79
C ARG A 342 29.28 -6.45 13.00
N SER A 343 28.72 -5.77 12.00
CA SER A 343 28.31 -4.36 12.11
C SER A 343 26.98 -4.16 12.82
N MET A 344 25.99 -5.05 12.65
CA MET A 344 24.75 -5.02 13.45
C MET A 344 25.05 -5.16 14.96
N ALA A 345 25.96 -6.06 15.35
CA ALA A 345 26.38 -6.25 16.73
C ALA A 345 27.05 -5.01 17.34
N VAL A 346 27.80 -4.24 16.56
CA VAL A 346 28.34 -2.94 16.99
C VAL A 346 27.20 -1.94 17.24
N LEU A 347 26.23 -1.82 16.32
CA LEU A 347 25.07 -0.96 16.52
C LEU A 347 24.24 -1.35 17.74
N GLU A 348 23.99 -2.65 17.94
CA GLU A 348 23.20 -3.18 19.06
C GLU A 348 23.89 -2.88 20.41
N ARG A 349 25.18 -3.22 20.54
CA ARG A 349 25.94 -2.92 21.75
C ARG A 349 25.96 -1.42 22.04
N ASP A 350 26.16 -0.58 21.03
CA ASP A 350 26.38 0.85 21.25
C ASP A 350 25.06 1.64 21.44
N TYR A 351 23.94 1.08 20.94
CA TYR A 351 22.58 1.58 21.18
C TYR A 351 22.09 1.29 22.61
N HIS A 352 22.43 0.12 23.16
CA HIS A 352 22.06 -0.28 24.53
C HIS A 352 23.13 0.04 25.59
N GLY A 353 24.36 0.34 25.18
CA GLY A 353 25.52 0.55 26.06
C GLY A 353 25.68 1.97 26.61
N THR A 354 26.44 2.06 27.72
CA THR A 354 26.94 3.33 28.28
C THR A 354 27.99 3.95 27.35
N GLU A 355 28.18 5.27 27.43
CA GLU A 355 29.06 6.00 26.48
C GLU A 355 30.50 5.49 26.48
N GLU A 356 31.02 5.11 27.65
CA GLU A 356 32.36 4.52 27.85
C GLU A 356 32.58 3.18 27.13
N LYS A 357 31.50 2.46 26.77
CA LYS A 357 31.56 1.15 26.11
C LYS A 357 31.23 1.19 24.62
N ARG A 358 30.98 2.38 24.05
CA ARG A 358 30.65 2.53 22.62
C ARG A 358 31.91 2.46 21.76
N ARG A 359 31.87 1.70 20.65
CA ARG A 359 32.84 1.86 19.53
C ARG A 359 32.37 2.91 18.53
N LEU A 360 31.07 3.14 18.43
CA LEU A 360 30.44 4.11 17.54
C LEU A 360 29.89 5.29 18.34
N SER A 361 30.45 6.48 18.12
CA SER A 361 29.95 7.72 18.73
C SER A 361 28.55 8.06 18.22
N ARG A 362 27.75 8.79 19.02
CA ARG A 362 26.43 9.28 18.60
C ARG A 362 26.51 10.18 17.36
N LEU A 363 27.62 10.89 17.17
CA LEU A 363 27.93 11.62 15.94
C LEU A 363 28.02 10.64 14.77
N ASN A 364 28.85 9.61 14.85
CA ASN A 364 29.06 8.64 13.76
C ASN A 364 27.77 7.88 13.40
N SER A 365 26.94 7.54 14.38
CA SER A 365 25.60 6.97 14.12
C SER A 365 24.67 7.94 13.36
N LYS A 366 24.74 9.25 13.65
CA LYS A 366 24.01 10.28 12.87
C LYS A 366 24.62 10.47 11.48
N LEU A 367 25.95 10.48 11.36
CA LEU A 367 26.64 10.65 10.08
C LEU A 367 26.27 9.52 9.11
N LEU A 368 26.23 8.25 9.57
CA LEU A 368 25.78 7.11 8.76
C LEU A 368 24.35 7.26 8.25
N ASN A 369 23.46 7.88 9.03
CA ASN A 369 22.05 8.12 8.67
C ASN A 369 21.80 9.49 8.03
N THR A 370 22.86 10.19 7.62
CA THR A 370 22.81 11.52 6.99
C THR A 370 23.01 11.37 5.48
N PHE A 371 21.89 11.36 4.74
CA PHE A 371 21.89 11.19 3.28
C PHE A 371 21.86 12.50 2.48
N ARG A 372 21.43 13.60 3.11
CA ARG A 372 21.64 14.96 2.62
C ARG A 372 22.93 15.50 3.23
N GLY A 373 23.44 16.63 2.76
CA GLY A 373 24.55 17.29 3.49
C GLY A 373 24.65 18.80 3.36
N ALA A 374 23.52 19.47 3.16
CA ALA A 374 23.30 20.75 3.84
C ALA A 374 22.81 20.55 5.29
N GLU A 375 22.31 19.35 5.64
CA GLU A 375 21.64 19.04 6.90
C GLU A 375 22.15 17.71 7.48
N MET A 376 22.50 17.67 8.77
CA MET A 376 22.77 16.42 9.48
C MET A 376 21.46 15.82 10.03
N SER A 377 21.27 14.50 9.83
CA SER A 377 20.15 13.77 10.41
C SER A 377 20.17 13.84 11.93
N GLN A 378 19.00 14.12 12.54
CA GLN A 378 18.86 14.08 14.00
C GLN A 378 18.61 12.68 14.54
N ASP A 379 18.13 11.77 13.68
CA ASP A 379 17.99 10.35 13.98
C ASP A 379 19.31 9.61 13.69
N PRO A 380 19.94 8.98 14.68
CA PRO A 380 21.04 8.05 14.41
C PRO A 380 20.51 6.82 13.66
N ILE A 381 21.39 6.11 12.95
CA ILE A 381 21.10 4.73 12.51
C ILE A 381 20.77 3.88 13.74
N LYS A 382 19.73 3.06 13.64
CA LYS A 382 19.19 2.24 14.75
C LYS A 382 19.38 0.76 14.41
N PRO A 383 19.69 -0.11 15.38
CA PRO A 383 19.72 -1.55 15.15
C PRO A 383 18.32 -2.07 14.80
N LEU A 384 18.27 -3.13 13.99
CA LEU A 384 17.02 -3.84 13.67
C LEU A 384 16.57 -4.65 14.89
N GLN A 385 15.36 -4.37 15.40
CA GLN A 385 14.91 -4.92 16.68
C GLN A 385 14.62 -6.42 16.67
N ASN A 386 14.18 -6.99 15.54
CA ASN A 386 13.79 -8.40 15.46
C ASN A 386 14.70 -9.19 14.51
N SER A 387 14.99 -10.45 14.87
CA SER A 387 15.90 -11.33 14.12
C SER A 387 15.42 -11.63 12.70
N ARG A 388 14.09 -11.61 12.47
CA ARG A 388 13.51 -11.82 11.14
C ARG A 388 13.88 -10.69 10.18
N SER A 389 13.79 -9.43 10.61
CA SER A 389 14.25 -8.28 9.82
C SER A 389 15.75 -8.32 9.59
N LYS A 390 16.58 -8.66 10.59
CA LYS A 390 18.03 -8.86 10.38
C LYS A 390 18.28 -9.85 9.24
N GLN A 391 17.60 -11.00 9.25
CA GLN A 391 17.71 -12.00 8.19
C GLN A 391 17.19 -11.51 6.83
N THR A 392 16.07 -10.77 6.80
CA THR A 392 15.51 -10.23 5.54
C THR A 392 16.46 -9.24 4.88
N TYR A 393 17.13 -8.39 5.66
CA TYR A 393 18.09 -7.41 5.15
C TYR A 393 19.34 -8.13 4.61
N ILE A 394 19.96 -9.00 5.42
CA ILE A 394 21.09 -9.85 5.01
C ILE A 394 20.77 -10.63 3.72
N ARG A 395 19.58 -11.25 3.63
CA ARG A 395 19.13 -11.96 2.42
C ARG A 395 19.01 -11.05 1.19
N SER A 396 18.67 -9.77 1.37
CA SER A 396 18.65 -8.78 0.27
C SER A 396 20.06 -8.60 -0.33
N TRP A 397 21.09 -8.51 0.51
CA TRP A 397 22.48 -8.40 0.05
C TRP A 397 23.06 -9.71 -0.47
N GLN A 398 22.69 -10.86 0.12
CA GLN A 398 23.04 -12.18 -0.42
C GLN A 398 22.47 -12.36 -1.84
N LYS A 399 21.21 -11.96 -2.06
CA LYS A 399 20.57 -11.97 -3.38
C LYS A 399 21.25 -11.04 -4.38
N LEU A 400 21.74 -9.88 -3.95
CA LEU A 400 22.55 -8.98 -4.80
C LEU A 400 23.89 -9.63 -5.22
N ALA A 401 24.55 -10.38 -4.34
CA ALA A 401 25.77 -11.11 -4.67
C ALA A 401 25.50 -12.25 -5.66
N CYS A 402 24.43 -13.04 -5.43
CA CYS A 402 23.96 -14.05 -6.38
C CYS A 402 23.60 -13.41 -7.73
N TYR A 403 22.92 -12.26 -7.72
CA TYR A 403 22.57 -11.52 -8.93
C TYR A 403 23.76 -11.09 -9.79
N TYR A 404 24.87 -10.71 -9.15
CA TYR A 404 26.10 -10.48 -9.89
C TYR A 404 26.59 -11.77 -10.57
N TYR A 405 26.66 -12.88 -9.83
CA TYR A 405 27.13 -14.17 -10.35
C TYR A 405 26.23 -14.70 -11.47
N ARG A 406 24.92 -14.87 -11.24
CA ARG A 406 23.96 -15.40 -12.23
C ARG A 406 24.01 -14.66 -13.56
N VAL A 407 24.08 -13.33 -13.51
CA VAL A 407 24.07 -12.50 -14.73
C VAL A 407 25.43 -12.49 -15.44
N THR A 408 26.54 -12.43 -14.68
CA THR A 408 27.89 -12.33 -15.27
C THR A 408 28.50 -13.66 -15.67
N GLN A 409 28.30 -14.72 -14.87
CA GLN A 409 28.88 -16.05 -15.08
C GLN A 409 27.89 -17.00 -15.77
N ASP A 410 26.77 -17.34 -15.13
CA ASP A 410 25.78 -18.29 -15.67
C ASP A 410 25.05 -17.76 -16.93
N GLY A 411 25.09 -16.44 -17.15
CA GLY A 411 24.51 -15.79 -18.32
C GLY A 411 23.00 -15.55 -18.26
N CYS A 412 22.43 -15.58 -17.06
CA CYS A 412 21.04 -15.23 -16.79
C CYS A 412 20.73 -13.77 -17.22
N LEU A 413 19.51 -13.52 -17.71
CA LEU A 413 19.02 -12.22 -18.20
C LEU A 413 19.83 -11.60 -19.35
N ARG A 414 20.53 -12.41 -20.16
CA ARG A 414 21.24 -11.93 -21.35
C ARG A 414 20.31 -11.79 -22.55
N VAL A 415 20.44 -10.67 -23.26
CA VAL A 415 19.77 -10.43 -24.56
C VAL A 415 20.84 -10.30 -25.63
N GLY A 416 21.18 -11.43 -26.26
CA GLY A 416 22.41 -11.58 -27.04
C GLY A 416 23.64 -11.39 -26.14
N ASP A 417 24.66 -10.72 -26.64
CA ASP A 417 25.92 -10.47 -25.89
C ASP A 417 25.81 -9.37 -24.81
N LYS A 418 24.61 -8.82 -24.57
CA LYS A 418 24.42 -7.68 -23.66
C LYS A 418 23.96 -8.14 -22.27
N LEU A 419 24.74 -7.74 -21.27
CA LEU A 419 24.37 -7.78 -19.86
C LEU A 419 23.41 -6.61 -19.54
N PRO A 420 22.46 -6.76 -18.59
CA PRO A 420 21.65 -5.67 -18.06
C PRO A 420 22.46 -4.50 -17.50
N PHE A 421 23.58 -4.77 -16.83
CA PHE A 421 24.46 -3.77 -16.22
C PHE A 421 25.90 -3.86 -16.76
N LEU A 422 26.71 -2.84 -16.50
CA LEU A 422 28.13 -2.81 -16.88
C LEU A 422 29.01 -2.92 -15.63
N PRO A 423 29.54 -4.11 -15.29
CA PRO A 423 30.47 -4.21 -14.18
C PRO A 423 31.72 -3.37 -14.45
N SER A 424 32.20 -2.64 -13.43
CA SER A 424 33.48 -1.95 -13.51
C SER A 424 34.65 -2.93 -13.38
N THR A 425 35.85 -2.53 -13.82
CA THR A 425 37.06 -3.37 -13.66
C THR A 425 37.33 -3.69 -12.20
N ARG A 426 37.07 -2.76 -11.28
CA ARG A 426 37.20 -2.99 -9.84
C ARG A 426 36.20 -4.03 -9.32
N GLN A 427 34.98 -4.06 -9.85
CA GLN A 427 33.98 -5.06 -9.48
C GLN A 427 34.36 -6.45 -10.00
N ARG A 428 34.89 -6.56 -11.23
CA ARG A 428 35.41 -7.84 -11.76
C ARG A 428 36.55 -8.39 -10.89
N VAL A 429 37.60 -7.59 -10.67
CA VAL A 429 38.74 -8.01 -9.84
C VAL A 429 38.32 -8.38 -8.41
N ALA A 430 37.48 -7.55 -7.76
CA ALA A 430 37.03 -7.85 -6.40
C ALA A 430 36.07 -9.07 -6.34
N PHE A 431 35.37 -9.38 -7.43
CA PHE A 431 34.58 -10.60 -7.56
C PHE A 431 35.48 -11.83 -7.75
N GLU A 432 36.47 -11.75 -8.63
CA GLU A 432 37.48 -12.81 -8.85
C GLU A 432 38.26 -13.13 -7.56
N ASP A 433 38.71 -12.11 -6.82
CA ASP A 433 39.36 -12.28 -5.51
C ASP A 433 38.42 -12.95 -4.48
N MET A 434 37.14 -12.61 -4.50
CA MET A 434 36.12 -13.16 -3.59
C MET A 434 35.76 -14.60 -3.94
N TRP A 435 35.61 -14.90 -5.22
CA TRP A 435 35.32 -16.24 -5.73
C TRP A 435 36.46 -17.19 -5.39
N LYS A 436 37.70 -16.80 -5.70
CA LYS A 436 38.90 -17.58 -5.34
C LYS A 436 39.02 -17.83 -3.84
N ALA A 437 38.67 -16.86 -2.99
CA ALA A 437 38.68 -17.06 -1.54
C ALA A 437 37.58 -18.02 -1.04
N ALA A 438 36.53 -18.26 -1.84
CA ALA A 438 35.51 -19.27 -1.57
C ALA A 438 35.93 -20.65 -2.07
N GLU A 439 36.55 -20.73 -3.26
CA GLU A 439 37.16 -21.96 -3.81
C GLU A 439 38.23 -22.51 -2.85
N GLU A 440 39.19 -21.69 -2.41
CA GLU A 440 40.24 -22.09 -1.46
C GLU A 440 39.68 -22.60 -0.12
N LEU A 441 38.55 -22.04 0.34
CA LEU A 441 37.88 -22.50 1.57
C LEU A 441 37.20 -23.85 1.35
N TYR A 442 36.56 -24.05 0.20
CA TYR A 442 35.88 -25.30 -0.14
C TYR A 442 36.85 -26.46 -0.36
N GLU A 443 38.01 -26.20 -1.00
CA GLU A 443 39.08 -27.18 -1.16
C GLU A 443 39.63 -27.68 0.19
N GLU A 444 39.83 -26.79 1.17
CA GLU A 444 40.23 -27.13 2.54
C GLU A 444 39.15 -27.96 3.26
N GLU A 445 37.87 -27.57 3.13
CA GLU A 445 36.74 -28.31 3.71
C GLU A 445 36.59 -29.73 3.11
N GLN A 446 36.78 -29.90 1.80
CA GLN A 446 36.78 -31.22 1.15
C GLN A 446 37.97 -32.07 1.59
N GLY A 447 39.20 -31.52 1.54
CA GLY A 447 40.42 -32.25 1.90
C GLY A 447 40.37 -32.82 3.33
N ARG A 448 39.69 -32.12 4.24
CA ARG A 448 39.43 -32.58 5.61
C ARG A 448 38.39 -33.70 5.70
N GLN A 449 37.40 -33.75 4.82
CA GLN A 449 36.39 -34.82 4.78
C GLN A 449 36.96 -36.12 4.18
N GLU A 450 37.86 -36.03 3.19
CA GLU A 450 38.52 -37.20 2.60
C GLU A 450 39.69 -37.72 3.45
N GLY A 451 40.44 -36.84 4.13
CA GLY A 451 41.63 -37.14 4.93
C GLY A 451 41.37 -37.77 6.31
N GLY A 452 40.37 -38.63 6.46
CA GLY A 452 39.87 -39.15 7.74
C GLY A 452 40.82 -40.06 8.53
N GLY A 453 41.89 -39.49 9.13
CA GLY A 453 42.84 -40.19 9.99
C GLY A 453 43.40 -39.33 11.15
N GLU A 454 42.98 -39.67 12.37
CA GLU A 454 43.67 -39.50 13.67
C GLU A 454 44.44 -38.18 13.97
N GLU A 455 43.67 -37.19 14.46
CA GLU A 455 43.92 -36.32 15.64
C GLU A 455 45.31 -35.73 16.03
N GLU A 456 46.38 -35.75 15.22
CA GLU A 456 47.65 -35.07 15.57
C GLU A 456 47.78 -33.61 15.06
N GLY A 457 46.85 -33.10 14.24
CA GLY A 457 46.94 -31.78 13.58
C GLY A 457 45.85 -30.74 13.91
N GLY A 458 45.06 -30.96 14.98
CA GLY A 458 43.79 -30.23 15.20
C GLY A 458 43.89 -28.70 15.34
N GLU A 459 44.92 -28.18 16.01
CA GLU A 459 45.07 -26.73 16.25
C GLU A 459 45.60 -25.97 15.01
N GLU A 460 46.52 -26.57 14.24
CA GLU A 460 47.08 -25.94 13.04
C GLU A 460 46.03 -25.83 11.92
N ASN A 461 45.22 -26.86 11.72
CA ASN A 461 44.12 -26.86 10.73
C ASN A 461 43.00 -25.89 11.10
N ALA A 462 42.60 -25.81 12.37
CA ALA A 462 41.62 -24.81 12.82
C ALA A 462 42.13 -23.37 12.57
N GLY A 463 43.42 -23.13 12.79
CA GLY A 463 44.08 -21.88 12.45
C GLY A 463 44.30 -21.64 10.95
N SER A 464 44.10 -22.62 10.08
CA SER A 464 44.07 -22.47 8.61
C SER A 464 42.68 -22.01 8.16
N GLU A 465 41.65 -22.75 8.57
CA GLU A 465 40.24 -22.48 8.31
C GLU A 465 39.82 -21.07 8.74
N GLU A 466 40.20 -20.62 9.94
CA GLU A 466 39.91 -19.26 10.42
C GLU A 466 40.54 -18.16 9.52
N LYS A 467 41.73 -18.40 8.97
CA LYS A 467 42.38 -17.45 8.04
C LYS A 467 41.66 -17.39 6.70
N LEU A 468 41.20 -18.53 6.18
CA LEU A 468 40.41 -18.60 4.94
C LEU A 468 39.04 -17.92 5.12
N LEU A 469 38.35 -18.19 6.23
CA LEU A 469 37.11 -17.50 6.60
C LEU A 469 37.30 -15.97 6.73
N HIS A 470 38.39 -15.53 7.35
CA HIS A 470 38.74 -14.10 7.45
C HIS A 470 39.08 -13.49 6.09
N LYS A 471 39.80 -14.22 5.22
CA LYS A 471 40.12 -13.80 3.84
C LYS A 471 38.84 -13.61 3.04
N LEU A 472 37.90 -14.56 3.10
CA LEU A 472 36.60 -14.48 2.44
C LEU A 472 35.76 -13.30 2.97
N ASP A 473 35.70 -13.10 4.29
CA ASP A 473 35.05 -11.92 4.90
C ASP A 473 35.64 -10.58 4.41
N GLN A 474 36.96 -10.54 4.19
CA GLN A 474 37.64 -9.36 3.68
C GLN A 474 37.34 -9.13 2.19
N THR A 475 37.36 -10.18 1.35
CA THR A 475 37.08 -10.06 -0.09
C THR A 475 35.61 -9.75 -0.36
N VAL A 476 34.66 -10.36 0.39
CA VAL A 476 33.23 -10.02 0.34
C VAL A 476 32.97 -8.56 0.67
N LEU A 477 33.68 -8.00 1.67
CA LEU A 477 33.59 -6.58 1.97
C LEU A 477 34.18 -5.72 0.85
N CYS A 478 35.34 -6.09 0.29
CA CYS A 478 35.95 -5.39 -0.84
C CYS A 478 35.04 -5.37 -2.08
N PHE A 479 34.42 -6.50 -2.42
CA PHE A 479 33.43 -6.62 -3.50
C PHE A 479 32.19 -5.76 -3.22
N SER A 480 31.63 -5.85 -2.01
CA SER A 480 30.46 -5.05 -1.62
C SER A 480 30.74 -3.54 -1.68
N LEU A 481 31.94 -3.10 -1.29
CA LEU A 481 32.39 -1.71 -1.47
C LEU A 481 32.59 -1.36 -2.95
N ALA A 482 33.05 -2.28 -3.80
CA ALA A 482 33.15 -2.05 -5.25
C ALA A 482 31.77 -1.90 -5.92
N LEU A 483 30.71 -2.55 -5.39
CA LEU A 483 29.33 -2.33 -5.82
C LEU A 483 28.82 -0.93 -5.43
N ILE A 484 29.02 -0.54 -4.16
CA ILE A 484 28.61 0.78 -3.64
C ILE A 484 29.36 1.92 -4.33
N GLN A 485 30.67 1.74 -4.55
CA GLN A 485 31.57 2.76 -5.09
C GLN A 485 31.64 2.74 -6.63
N HIS A 486 30.48 2.59 -7.26
CA HIS A 486 30.33 2.67 -8.72
C HIS A 486 29.88 4.07 -9.13
N ARG A 487 30.68 4.75 -9.97
CA ARG A 487 30.34 6.07 -10.50
C ARG A 487 29.37 5.96 -11.68
N LEU A 488 28.30 6.76 -11.66
CA LEU A 488 27.22 6.78 -12.64
C LEU A 488 27.15 8.18 -13.28
N ASP A 489 27.88 8.38 -14.38
CA ASP A 489 27.92 9.67 -15.09
C ASP A 489 26.82 9.85 -16.14
N VAL A 490 26.20 8.75 -16.62
CA VAL A 490 25.23 8.79 -17.74
C VAL A 490 24.02 7.88 -17.54
N ARG A 491 24.21 6.59 -17.21
CA ARG A 491 23.10 5.61 -17.11
C ARG A 491 23.07 4.98 -15.72
N ALA A 492 21.96 5.16 -15.01
CA ALA A 492 21.78 4.60 -13.66
C ALA A 492 21.94 3.06 -13.64
N PHE A 493 21.42 2.38 -14.67
CA PHE A 493 21.44 0.92 -14.82
C PHE A 493 22.81 0.31 -15.13
N ASP A 494 23.85 1.12 -15.39
CA ASP A 494 25.22 0.60 -15.43
C ASP A 494 25.61 0.00 -14.06
N SER A 495 24.98 0.42 -12.96
CA SER A 495 25.13 -0.23 -11.66
C SER A 495 24.33 -1.52 -11.52
N VAL A 496 25.05 -2.58 -11.14
CA VAL A 496 24.53 -3.84 -10.58
C VAL A 496 23.41 -3.59 -9.56
N MET A 497 23.59 -2.64 -8.62
CA MET A 497 22.63 -2.38 -7.55
C MET A 497 21.32 -1.77 -8.06
N VAL A 498 21.40 -0.90 -9.09
CA VAL A 498 20.22 -0.27 -9.68
C VAL A 498 19.50 -1.25 -10.61
N SER A 499 20.24 -2.07 -11.36
CA SER A 499 19.68 -3.17 -12.14
C SER A 499 18.99 -4.21 -11.26
N PHE A 500 19.63 -4.62 -10.16
CA PHE A 500 19.04 -5.52 -9.17
C PHE A 500 17.78 -4.94 -8.53
N ALA A 501 17.82 -3.66 -8.15
CA ALA A 501 16.64 -2.97 -7.62
C ALA A 501 15.48 -2.90 -8.63
N ALA A 502 15.77 -2.79 -9.93
CA ALA A 502 14.75 -2.88 -10.97
C ALA A 502 14.18 -4.30 -11.09
N VAL A 503 15.02 -5.33 -11.05
CA VAL A 503 14.59 -6.75 -11.04
C VAL A 503 13.69 -7.05 -9.82
N LEU A 504 14.03 -6.54 -8.63
CA LEU A 504 13.19 -6.64 -7.43
C LEU A 504 11.85 -5.86 -7.49
N ALA A 505 11.64 -5.02 -8.50
CA ALA A 505 10.34 -4.35 -8.72
C ALA A 505 9.34 -5.23 -9.50
N TRP A 506 9.78 -6.37 -10.03
CA TRP A 506 8.92 -7.34 -10.68
C TRP A 506 8.50 -8.43 -9.69
N ASP A 507 7.21 -8.75 -9.64
CA ASP A 507 6.69 -9.92 -8.96
C ASP A 507 6.55 -11.06 -9.96
N SER A 508 7.51 -11.99 -9.95
CA SER A 508 7.52 -13.14 -10.86
C SER A 508 6.36 -14.11 -10.62
N ALA A 509 5.75 -14.13 -9.43
CA ALA A 509 4.64 -15.04 -9.13
C ALA A 509 3.33 -14.58 -9.78
N SER A 510 3.03 -13.28 -9.75
CA SER A 510 1.87 -12.70 -10.44
C SER A 510 2.19 -12.11 -11.83
N LYS A 511 3.44 -12.26 -12.28
CA LYS A 511 4.01 -11.73 -13.54
C LYS A 511 3.64 -10.26 -13.77
N THR A 512 3.88 -9.40 -12.78
CA THR A 512 3.50 -7.99 -12.85
C THR A 512 4.43 -7.08 -12.06
N TRP A 513 4.33 -5.78 -12.28
CA TRP A 513 5.03 -4.78 -11.49
C TRP A 513 4.48 -4.69 -10.06
N MET A 514 5.37 -4.70 -9.06
CA MET A 514 4.98 -4.51 -7.66
C MET A 514 4.29 -3.16 -7.44
N GLN A 515 3.34 -3.14 -6.50
CA GLN A 515 2.83 -1.87 -5.97
C GLN A 515 3.92 -1.15 -5.18
N VAL A 516 4.04 0.16 -5.38
CA VAL A 516 5.09 1.03 -4.81
C VAL A 516 5.23 0.85 -3.29
N GLY A 517 4.11 0.75 -2.57
CA GLY A 517 4.09 0.55 -1.12
C GLY A 517 4.83 -0.72 -0.67
N ASN A 518 4.72 -1.80 -1.44
CA ASN A 518 5.37 -3.08 -1.14
C ASN A 518 6.87 -3.03 -1.50
N TYR A 519 7.20 -2.38 -2.62
CA TYR A 519 8.54 -2.35 -3.18
C TYR A 519 9.55 -1.50 -2.37
N THR A 520 9.14 -0.38 -1.77
CA THR A 520 10.05 0.51 -1.00
C THR A 520 10.78 -0.17 0.18
N SER A 521 10.31 -1.33 0.62
CA SER A 521 10.95 -2.16 1.64
C SER A 521 12.31 -2.70 1.18
N TYR A 522 12.45 -3.16 -0.07
CA TYR A 522 13.70 -3.68 -0.64
C TYR A 522 14.77 -2.61 -0.76
N LEU A 523 14.40 -1.42 -1.26
CA LEU A 523 15.30 -0.27 -1.31
C LEU A 523 15.82 0.10 0.09
N SER A 524 14.97 0.00 1.10
CA SER A 524 15.35 0.29 2.49
C SER A 524 16.31 -0.74 3.06
N GLN A 525 16.21 -2.01 2.65
CA GLN A 525 17.17 -3.07 3.00
C GLN A 525 18.54 -2.75 2.41
N LEU A 526 18.62 -2.60 1.07
CA LEU A 526 19.88 -2.31 0.36
C LEU A 526 20.57 -1.05 0.88
N ILE A 527 19.82 0.04 1.11
CA ILE A 527 20.39 1.29 1.65
C ILE A 527 20.93 1.08 3.07
N TYR A 528 20.25 0.30 3.91
CA TYR A 528 20.71 0.02 5.27
C TYR A 528 21.97 -0.84 5.29
N ASP A 529 22.03 -1.88 4.45
CA ASP A 529 23.22 -2.73 4.34
C ASP A 529 24.42 -1.93 3.79
N CYS A 530 24.21 -0.97 2.89
CA CYS A 530 25.26 -0.01 2.50
C CYS A 530 25.82 0.77 3.70
N GLN A 531 24.97 1.23 4.63
CA GLN A 531 25.41 1.92 5.84
C GLN A 531 26.22 0.98 6.74
N LEU A 532 25.82 -0.28 6.87
CA LEU A 532 26.55 -1.29 7.64
C LEU A 532 27.91 -1.64 7.02
N LEU A 533 27.99 -1.78 5.70
CA LEU A 533 29.24 -2.10 4.99
C LEU A 533 30.25 -0.95 5.07
N VAL A 534 29.79 0.29 4.98
CA VAL A 534 30.62 1.48 5.21
C VAL A 534 31.08 1.57 6.66
N LEU A 535 30.24 1.22 7.63
CA LEU A 535 30.64 1.08 9.03
C LEU A 535 31.71 -0.01 9.20
N GLN A 536 31.49 -1.21 8.66
CA GLN A 536 32.43 -2.34 8.75
C GLN A 536 33.81 -2.00 8.17
N HIS A 537 33.84 -1.36 7.00
CA HIS A 537 35.06 -0.88 6.37
C HIS A 537 35.79 0.17 7.21
N SER A 538 35.05 1.16 7.72
CA SER A 538 35.61 2.24 8.53
C SER A 538 36.19 1.71 9.85
N LEU A 539 35.53 0.71 10.47
CA LEU A 539 36.05 0.01 11.64
C LEU A 539 37.32 -0.77 11.31
N GLN A 540 37.36 -1.55 10.23
CA GLN A 540 38.56 -2.29 9.83
C GLN A 540 39.77 -1.38 9.55
N LEU A 541 39.57 -0.21 8.96
CA LEU A 541 40.66 0.76 8.77
C LEU A 541 41.25 1.25 10.10
N VAL A 542 40.39 1.48 11.11
CA VAL A 542 40.83 1.90 12.45
C VAL A 542 41.45 0.74 13.24
N ASP A 543 40.80 -0.43 13.26
CA ASP A 543 41.26 -1.62 13.98
C ASP A 543 42.61 -2.13 13.45
N SER A 544 42.88 -1.97 12.14
CA SER A 544 44.17 -2.32 11.53
C SER A 544 45.22 -1.20 11.58
N GLY A 545 44.94 -0.07 12.26
CA GLY A 545 45.85 1.08 12.37
C GLY A 545 46.08 1.86 11.07
N LYS A 546 45.37 1.54 9.99
CA LYS A 546 45.45 2.24 8.70
C LYS A 546 44.79 3.62 8.71
N ALA A 547 43.92 3.87 9.68
CA ALA A 547 43.34 5.18 9.99
C ALA A 547 43.25 5.40 11.50
N GLN A 548 43.33 6.66 11.94
CA GLN A 548 43.24 7.02 13.36
C GLN A 548 41.84 7.50 13.77
N ASP A 549 41.05 8.05 12.83
CA ASP A 549 39.72 8.61 13.11
C ASP A 549 38.63 7.90 12.32
N LEU A 550 37.73 7.24 13.05
CA LEU A 550 36.52 6.60 12.53
C LEU A 550 35.55 7.61 11.89
N THR A 551 35.51 8.84 12.41
CA THR A 551 34.64 9.93 11.95
C THR A 551 35.03 10.35 10.53
N ALA A 552 36.33 10.62 10.30
CA ALA A 552 36.89 10.88 8.98
C ALA A 552 36.65 9.72 8.00
N CYS A 553 36.86 8.46 8.41
CA CYS A 553 36.61 7.29 7.56
C CYS A 553 35.16 7.22 7.06
N ILE A 554 34.20 7.33 8.00
CA ILE A 554 32.76 7.33 7.67
C ILE A 554 32.42 8.52 6.78
N THR A 555 32.93 9.72 7.10
CA THR A 555 32.66 10.95 6.35
C THR A 555 33.16 10.84 4.91
N ASN A 556 34.40 10.42 4.69
CA ASN A 556 35.01 10.29 3.37
C ASN A 556 34.22 9.37 2.43
N VAL A 557 33.81 8.20 2.93
CA VAL A 557 33.05 7.24 2.13
C VAL A 557 31.60 7.68 1.94
N ARG A 558 30.95 8.18 3.00
CA ARG A 558 29.57 8.68 2.92
C ARG A 558 29.44 9.84 1.95
N ASP A 559 30.31 10.84 2.06
CA ASP A 559 30.21 12.07 1.28
C ASP A 559 30.50 11.86 -0.20
N SER A 560 31.22 10.78 -0.53
CA SER A 560 31.51 10.39 -1.91
C SER A 560 30.46 9.45 -2.52
N TRP A 561 29.76 8.63 -1.71
CA TRP A 561 29.01 7.47 -2.22
C TRP A 561 27.65 7.15 -1.60
N LEU A 562 27.31 7.68 -0.42
CA LEU A 562 26.04 7.36 0.24
C LEU A 562 24.99 8.48 0.14
N ARG A 563 25.39 9.72 -0.18
CA ARG A 563 24.46 10.85 -0.22
C ARG A 563 23.62 10.91 -1.48
N ASN A 564 22.47 11.57 -1.38
CA ASN A 564 21.53 11.77 -2.49
C ASN A 564 22.00 12.80 -3.55
N ASP A 565 23.14 13.46 -3.32
CA ASP A 565 23.79 14.39 -4.25
C ASP A 565 25.08 13.81 -4.88
N THR A 566 25.31 12.50 -4.74
CA THR A 566 26.46 11.79 -5.35
C THR A 566 26.09 11.11 -6.68
N PRO A 567 27.02 11.01 -7.65
CA PRO A 567 26.81 10.27 -8.89
C PRO A 567 27.05 8.77 -8.66
N GLY A 568 26.30 8.16 -7.74
CA GLY A 568 26.51 6.79 -7.28
C GLY A 568 25.19 6.02 -7.03
N PRO A 569 25.22 4.69 -6.97
CA PRO A 569 24.01 3.86 -6.94
C PRO A 569 23.12 4.12 -5.73
N VAL A 570 23.70 4.45 -4.57
CA VAL A 570 22.91 4.74 -3.36
C VAL A 570 22.05 5.99 -3.54
N ALA A 571 22.50 6.98 -4.33
CA ALA A 571 21.68 8.15 -4.68
C ALA A 571 20.45 7.76 -5.52
N GLU A 572 20.60 6.87 -6.49
CA GLU A 572 19.50 6.34 -7.32
C GLU A 572 18.49 5.53 -6.50
N LEU A 573 18.99 4.66 -5.59
CA LEU A 573 18.13 3.91 -4.67
C LEU A 573 17.39 4.86 -3.70
N LEU A 574 18.06 5.91 -3.20
CA LEU A 574 17.46 6.94 -2.35
C LEU A 574 16.39 7.75 -3.10
N GLY A 575 16.68 8.19 -4.32
CA GLY A 575 15.73 8.92 -5.17
C GLY A 575 14.48 8.09 -5.45
N THR A 576 14.67 6.82 -5.83
CA THR A 576 13.58 5.88 -6.07
C THR A 576 12.77 5.60 -4.80
N ARG A 577 13.41 5.47 -3.63
CA ARG A 577 12.73 5.27 -2.35
C ARG A 577 11.93 6.50 -1.93
N LEU A 578 12.48 7.70 -2.07
CA LEU A 578 11.82 8.96 -1.73
C LEU A 578 10.61 9.21 -2.65
N LEU A 579 10.74 8.93 -3.95
CA LEU A 579 9.62 8.92 -4.89
C LEU A 579 8.54 7.93 -4.42
N GLY A 580 8.94 6.72 -4.03
CA GLY A 580 8.02 5.69 -3.58
C GLY A 580 7.23 6.10 -2.33
N PHE A 581 7.91 6.70 -1.34
CA PHE A 581 7.25 7.26 -0.15
C PHE A 581 6.34 8.45 -0.47
N GLU A 582 6.72 9.33 -1.39
CA GLU A 582 5.87 10.47 -1.78
C GLU A 582 4.60 10.00 -2.52
N ILE A 583 4.72 8.95 -3.33
CA ILE A 583 3.57 8.28 -3.96
C ILE A 583 2.70 7.60 -2.90
N ALA A 584 3.27 6.84 -1.97
CA ALA A 584 2.51 6.22 -0.88
C ALA A 584 1.80 7.24 0.03
N ARG A 585 2.41 8.43 0.24
CA ARG A 585 1.83 9.52 1.03
C ARG A 585 0.66 10.22 0.32
N ASN A 586 0.74 10.40 -1.00
CA ASN A 586 -0.25 11.14 -1.78
C ASN A 586 -1.33 10.23 -2.43
N THR A 587 -1.03 8.95 -2.60
CA THR A 587 -1.97 7.96 -3.13
C THR A 587 -2.83 7.46 -1.98
N VAL A 588 -4.11 7.80 -2.02
CA VAL A 588 -5.09 7.04 -1.23
C VAL A 588 -5.07 5.63 -1.79
N ASN A 589 -4.69 4.63 -0.99
CA ASN A 589 -4.89 3.22 -1.34
C ASN A 589 -6.28 3.10 -1.95
N GLN A 590 -6.39 2.58 -3.18
CA GLN A 590 -7.70 2.38 -3.80
C GLN A 590 -8.59 1.69 -2.77
N ALA A 591 -9.79 2.22 -2.54
CA ALA A 591 -10.74 1.61 -1.65
C ALA A 591 -11.13 0.25 -2.24
N GLN A 592 -10.35 -0.77 -1.88
CA GLN A 592 -10.51 -2.14 -2.33
C GLN A 592 -11.91 -2.62 -1.99
N VAL A 593 -12.37 -2.20 -0.81
CA VAL A 593 -13.70 -2.41 -0.24
C VAL A 593 -14.40 -1.05 -0.14
N ARG A 594 -15.59 -0.91 -0.72
CA ARG A 594 -16.46 0.28 -0.62
C ARG A 594 -17.80 -0.14 -0.03
N TRP A 595 -18.43 0.71 0.77
CA TRP A 595 -19.84 0.50 1.13
C TRP A 595 -20.74 1.07 0.03
N HIS A 596 -21.76 0.31 -0.36
CA HIS A 596 -22.88 0.80 -1.13
C HIS A 596 -23.77 1.71 -0.25
N ALA A 597 -24.65 2.48 -0.88
CA ALA A 597 -25.47 3.48 -0.19
C ALA A 597 -26.51 2.90 0.78
N ASP A 598 -26.79 1.59 0.69
CA ASP A 598 -27.66 0.87 1.63
C ASP A 598 -27.00 0.60 3.00
N GLY A 599 -25.67 0.69 3.11
CA GLY A 599 -24.95 0.33 4.33
C GLY A 599 -24.89 -1.17 4.61
N GLU A 600 -25.40 -2.00 3.70
CA GLU A 600 -25.49 -3.47 3.83
C GLU A 600 -24.77 -4.21 2.72
N THR A 601 -24.46 -3.57 1.59
CA THR A 601 -23.71 -4.15 0.48
C THR A 601 -22.29 -3.61 0.46
N ILE A 602 -21.32 -4.53 0.50
CA ILE A 602 -19.91 -4.28 0.30
C ILE A 602 -19.57 -4.48 -1.18
N VAL A 603 -18.88 -3.52 -1.78
CA VAL A 603 -18.41 -3.55 -3.16
C VAL A 603 -16.88 -3.71 -3.18
N TYR A 604 -16.40 -4.85 -3.68
CA TYR A 604 -14.99 -5.11 -3.94
C TYR A 604 -14.75 -5.21 -5.45
N GLN A 605 -13.97 -4.28 -6.02
CA GLN A 605 -13.81 -4.12 -7.47
C GLN A 605 -15.16 -4.00 -8.22
N GLU A 606 -15.61 -5.08 -8.89
CA GLU A 606 -16.92 -5.24 -9.54
C GLU A 606 -17.88 -6.16 -8.75
N VAL A 607 -17.38 -6.92 -7.78
CA VAL A 607 -18.16 -7.83 -6.95
C VAL A 607 -18.94 -7.04 -5.89
N GLN A 608 -20.21 -7.36 -5.74
CA GLN A 608 -21.08 -6.79 -4.71
C GLN A 608 -21.58 -7.93 -3.81
N LEU A 609 -21.29 -7.85 -2.51
CA LEU A 609 -21.68 -8.83 -1.49
C LEU A 609 -22.49 -8.13 -0.41
N ARG A 610 -23.73 -8.56 -0.19
CA ARG A 610 -24.49 -8.17 1.00
C ARG A 610 -23.85 -8.76 2.25
N MET A 611 -24.00 -8.09 3.38
CA MET A 611 -23.53 -8.57 4.69
C MET A 611 -24.17 -9.90 5.11
N GLU A 612 -25.34 -10.22 4.58
CA GLU A 612 -25.97 -11.54 4.67
C GLU A 612 -25.17 -12.60 3.90
N GLN A 613 -24.98 -12.40 2.58
CA GLN A 613 -24.16 -13.25 1.71
C GLN A 613 -22.71 -13.41 2.20
N LEU A 614 -22.14 -12.38 2.84
CA LEU A 614 -20.81 -12.45 3.46
C LEU A 614 -20.78 -13.33 4.72
N ARG A 615 -21.88 -13.35 5.51
CA ARG A 615 -22.02 -14.26 6.67
C ARG A 615 -22.29 -15.69 6.22
N GLU A 616 -23.05 -15.87 5.15
CA GLU A 616 -23.27 -17.15 4.49
C GLU A 616 -21.97 -17.70 3.92
N LEU A 617 -21.16 -16.88 3.24
CA LEU A 617 -19.83 -17.26 2.74
C LEU A 617 -18.94 -17.83 3.84
N VAL A 618 -18.77 -17.10 4.95
CA VAL A 618 -17.94 -17.58 6.08
C VAL A 618 -18.48 -18.92 6.63
N SER A 619 -19.81 -19.10 6.65
CA SER A 619 -20.44 -20.34 7.08
C SER A 619 -20.23 -21.49 6.08
N HIS A 620 -20.33 -21.21 4.77
CA HIS A 620 -20.10 -22.17 3.69
C HIS A 620 -18.65 -22.63 3.65
N GLU A 621 -17.68 -21.70 3.71
CA GLU A 621 -16.25 -22.06 3.74
C GLU A 621 -15.88 -22.82 5.01
N THR A 622 -16.48 -22.48 6.16
CA THR A 622 -16.31 -23.26 7.39
C THR A 622 -16.87 -24.68 7.22
N GLN A 623 -18.02 -24.85 6.57
CA GLN A 623 -18.60 -26.17 6.26
C GLN A 623 -17.77 -26.94 5.23
N ALA A 624 -17.22 -26.29 4.21
CA ALA A 624 -16.37 -26.90 3.20
C ALA A 624 -15.03 -27.36 3.81
N ALA A 625 -14.37 -26.51 4.59
CA ALA A 625 -13.16 -26.87 5.33
C ALA A 625 -13.43 -28.00 6.34
N ARG A 626 -14.57 -27.96 7.04
CA ARG A 626 -15.03 -29.04 7.92
C ARG A 626 -15.22 -30.35 7.15
N LYS A 627 -15.83 -30.31 5.97
CA LYS A 627 -16.01 -31.48 5.10
C LYS A 627 -14.66 -32.08 4.67
N VAL A 628 -13.67 -31.27 4.31
CA VAL A 628 -12.30 -31.74 3.99
C VAL A 628 -11.66 -32.41 5.20
N LEU A 629 -11.78 -31.82 6.40
CA LEU A 629 -11.29 -32.42 7.65
C LEU A 629 -11.98 -33.76 7.97
N GLU A 630 -13.28 -33.86 7.75
CA GLU A 630 -14.08 -35.04 8.08
C GLU A 630 -13.93 -36.18 7.05
N GLN A 631 -13.88 -35.85 5.75
CA GLN A 631 -13.93 -36.80 4.63
C GLN A 631 -12.54 -37.11 4.05
N ASP A 632 -11.73 -36.08 3.75
CA ASP A 632 -10.46 -36.24 3.02
C ASP A 632 -9.28 -36.49 3.96
N LEU A 633 -9.31 -35.92 5.17
CA LEU A 633 -8.29 -36.11 6.22
C LEU A 633 -8.68 -37.15 7.28
N CYS A 634 -9.77 -37.90 7.03
CA CYS A 634 -10.22 -39.05 7.81
C CYS A 634 -10.46 -38.83 9.32
N PHE A 635 -10.67 -37.60 9.81
CA PHE A 635 -11.00 -37.38 11.22
C PHE A 635 -12.41 -37.86 11.62
N GLY A 636 -13.25 -38.18 10.62
CA GLY A 636 -14.37 -39.11 10.79
C GLY A 636 -15.39 -38.67 11.83
N ALA A 637 -15.99 -37.50 11.64
CA ALA A 637 -17.27 -37.19 12.27
C ALA A 637 -18.39 -37.71 11.36
N GLY A 638 -18.89 -38.91 11.66
CA GLY A 638 -20.24 -39.24 11.23
C GLY A 638 -21.21 -38.40 12.06
N GLU A 639 -21.83 -37.38 11.45
CA GLU A 639 -23.02 -36.75 12.04
C GLU A 639 -24.22 -37.71 11.91
N SER A 640 -24.21 -38.77 12.72
CA SER A 640 -25.43 -39.34 13.25
C SER A 640 -25.75 -38.60 14.55
N ASP A 641 -26.66 -37.61 14.48
CA ASP A 641 -27.09 -36.74 15.58
C ASP A 641 -27.87 -37.46 16.72
N GLY A 642 -27.47 -38.68 17.08
CA GLY A 642 -28.20 -39.54 18.02
C GLY A 642 -27.36 -40.29 19.05
N GLU A 643 -26.24 -40.91 18.66
CA GLU A 643 -25.66 -42.03 19.43
C GLU A 643 -24.12 -42.00 19.53
N ALA A 644 -23.56 -40.91 20.09
CA ALA A 644 -22.19 -40.91 20.62
C ALA A 644 -22.28 -40.95 22.15
N GLU A 645 -21.94 -42.09 22.76
CA GLU A 645 -22.12 -42.33 24.21
C GLU A 645 -20.99 -41.76 25.10
N ASP A 646 -19.90 -41.24 24.52
CA ASP A 646 -18.75 -40.66 25.24
C ASP A 646 -18.34 -39.29 24.69
N ASP A 647 -18.07 -38.34 25.59
CA ASP A 647 -17.73 -36.94 25.28
C ASP A 647 -16.40 -36.83 24.50
N GLY A 648 -15.50 -37.82 24.64
CA GLY A 648 -14.23 -37.88 23.92
C GLY A 648 -14.36 -38.03 22.40
N GLU A 649 -15.48 -38.55 21.90
CA GLU A 649 -15.65 -38.83 20.46
C GLU A 649 -16.29 -37.68 19.66
N ARG A 650 -16.79 -36.62 20.31
CA ARG A 650 -17.45 -35.51 19.63
C ARG A 650 -16.47 -34.39 19.28
N MET A 651 -16.54 -33.84 18.07
CA MET A 651 -15.72 -32.67 17.69
C MET A 651 -16.06 -31.47 18.59
N PRO A 652 -15.07 -30.79 19.19
CA PRO A 652 -15.28 -29.62 20.03
C PRO A 652 -16.09 -28.54 19.29
N ARG A 653 -17.15 -28.05 19.93
CA ARG A 653 -17.97 -26.94 19.42
C ARG A 653 -17.71 -25.71 20.28
N TYR A 654 -17.13 -24.67 19.69
CA TYR A 654 -16.83 -23.40 20.36
C TYR A 654 -17.93 -22.37 20.13
N ASP A 655 -18.34 -21.63 21.17
CA ASP A 655 -19.22 -20.47 21.00
C ASP A 655 -18.38 -19.28 20.52
N LEU A 656 -18.26 -19.15 19.19
CA LEU A 656 -17.48 -18.09 18.53
C LEU A 656 -17.89 -16.67 18.94
N ARG A 657 -19.07 -16.47 19.56
CA ARG A 657 -19.53 -15.17 20.06
C ARG A 657 -18.88 -14.76 21.39
N ARG A 658 -18.25 -15.71 22.09
CA ARG A 658 -17.54 -15.49 23.36
C ARG A 658 -16.05 -15.31 23.20
N LEU A 659 -15.50 -15.76 22.07
CA LEU A 659 -14.10 -15.55 21.74
C LEU A 659 -13.84 -14.06 21.47
N VAL A 660 -12.79 -13.54 22.08
CA VAL A 660 -12.35 -12.14 21.96
C VAL A 660 -10.94 -12.14 21.35
N ASP A 661 -10.73 -11.34 20.30
CA ASP A 661 -9.40 -11.11 19.74
C ASP A 661 -8.87 -9.73 20.14
N ASN A 662 -7.56 -9.54 20.01
CA ASN A 662 -6.90 -8.24 20.13
C ASN A 662 -6.36 -7.82 18.76
N TRP A 663 -7.21 -7.17 17.96
CA TRP A 663 -6.92 -6.71 16.60
C TRP A 663 -5.71 -5.76 16.49
N ASP A 664 -5.27 -5.15 17.60
CA ASP A 664 -4.08 -4.30 17.65
C ASP A 664 -2.77 -5.09 17.94
N ALA A 665 -2.86 -6.40 18.24
CA ALA A 665 -1.71 -7.26 18.56
C ALA A 665 -0.96 -7.71 17.30
N SER A 666 0.07 -6.96 16.91
CA SER A 666 0.91 -7.25 15.74
C SER A 666 2.13 -8.15 16.01
N SER A 667 2.25 -8.73 17.21
CA SER A 667 3.39 -9.60 17.58
C SER A 667 3.24 -11.01 16.99
N PRO A 668 4.29 -11.59 16.38
CA PRO A 668 4.24 -12.96 15.85
C PRO A 668 3.82 -13.98 16.91
N GLY A 669 2.89 -14.86 16.56
CA GLY A 669 2.34 -15.87 17.45
C GLY A 669 1.15 -15.41 18.31
N GLN A 670 0.78 -14.11 18.29
CA GLN A 670 -0.49 -13.66 18.86
C GLN A 670 -1.67 -14.00 17.93
N SER A 671 -2.73 -14.54 18.51
CA SER A 671 -4.07 -14.69 17.93
C SER A 671 -5.09 -14.89 19.06
N PHE A 672 -6.38 -14.94 18.72
CA PHE A 672 -7.43 -15.34 19.67
C PHE A 672 -7.16 -16.69 20.39
N LEU A 673 -6.37 -17.61 19.80
CA LEU A 673 -5.98 -18.87 20.47
C LEU A 673 -5.04 -18.64 21.67
N THR A 674 -4.24 -17.57 21.63
CA THR A 674 -3.28 -17.21 22.69
C THR A 674 -3.78 -16.13 23.63
N ASP A 675 -5.00 -15.61 23.40
CA ASP A 675 -5.59 -14.59 24.26
C ASP A 675 -6.11 -15.23 25.56
N SER A 676 -5.57 -14.80 26.70
CA SER A 676 -5.90 -15.36 28.02
C SER A 676 -7.38 -15.20 28.39
N ARG A 677 -8.13 -14.32 27.72
CA ARG A 677 -9.58 -14.15 27.89
C ARG A 677 -10.39 -15.31 27.32
N ASN A 678 -9.82 -16.07 26.37
CA ASN A 678 -10.48 -17.20 25.71
C ASN A 678 -10.14 -18.55 26.34
N ALA A 679 -9.25 -18.59 27.35
CA ALA A 679 -8.69 -19.81 27.90
C ALA A 679 -9.73 -20.82 28.39
N SER A 680 -10.86 -20.36 28.96
CA SER A 680 -11.95 -21.23 29.43
C SER A 680 -12.85 -21.77 28.31
N GLU A 681 -12.91 -21.10 27.16
CA GLU A 681 -13.74 -21.52 26.01
C GLU A 681 -12.97 -22.45 25.07
N ILE A 682 -11.62 -22.38 25.05
CA ILE A 682 -10.74 -23.20 24.20
C ILE A 682 -10.24 -24.48 24.93
N GLN A 683 -10.35 -24.52 26.27
CA GLN A 683 -9.87 -25.60 27.12
C GLN A 683 -10.30 -27.00 26.63
N HIS A 684 -9.38 -27.97 26.65
CA HIS A 684 -9.54 -29.37 26.17
C HIS A 684 -9.59 -29.54 24.63
N GLY A 685 -9.71 -28.47 23.84
CA GLY A 685 -9.67 -28.54 22.38
C GLY A 685 -8.33 -28.97 21.80
N GLU A 686 -7.23 -28.49 22.40
CA GLU A 686 -5.86 -28.63 21.89
C GLU A 686 -5.38 -30.09 21.82
N THR A 687 -5.83 -30.94 22.74
CA THR A 687 -5.44 -32.36 22.82
C THR A 687 -6.46 -33.30 22.18
N TRP A 688 -7.65 -32.81 21.79
CA TRP A 688 -8.73 -33.64 21.25
C TRP A 688 -8.30 -34.46 20.03
N LEU A 689 -7.59 -33.83 19.09
CA LEU A 689 -7.14 -34.51 17.86
C LEU A 689 -6.14 -35.63 18.15
N LEU A 690 -5.22 -35.41 19.11
CA LEU A 690 -4.22 -36.39 19.53
C LEU A 690 -4.87 -37.56 20.27
N ASN A 691 -5.80 -37.28 21.18
CA ASN A 691 -6.56 -38.29 21.91
C ASN A 691 -7.40 -39.15 20.94
N ARG A 692 -8.05 -38.53 19.95
CA ARG A 692 -8.82 -39.24 18.91
C ARG A 692 -7.95 -40.13 18.04
N LEU A 693 -6.75 -39.67 17.65
CA LEU A 693 -5.80 -40.50 16.90
C LEU A 693 -5.31 -41.71 17.70
N GLN A 694 -5.10 -41.57 19.02
CA GLN A 694 -4.75 -42.71 19.89
C GLN A 694 -5.88 -43.76 19.97
N LEU A 695 -7.15 -43.34 19.86
CA LEU A 695 -8.33 -44.20 19.85
C LEU A 695 -8.64 -44.81 18.46
N ARG A 696 -7.90 -44.46 17.41
CA ARG A 696 -8.09 -44.96 16.03
C ARG A 696 -6.84 -45.67 15.48
N PRO A 697 -6.62 -46.96 15.83
CA PRO A 697 -5.44 -47.71 15.44
C PRO A 697 -5.27 -47.88 13.92
N ASP A 698 -6.36 -47.83 13.18
CA ASP A 698 -6.42 -47.88 11.72
C ASP A 698 -5.72 -46.66 11.08
N ILE A 699 -5.98 -45.47 11.60
CA ILE A 699 -5.38 -44.21 11.10
C ILE A 699 -3.90 -44.13 11.47
N MET A 700 -3.53 -44.51 12.71
CA MET A 700 -2.12 -44.57 13.13
C MET A 700 -1.28 -45.52 12.26
N THR A 701 -1.87 -46.62 11.79
CA THR A 701 -1.22 -47.57 10.88
C THR A 701 -1.05 -46.97 9.48
N LEU A 702 -2.03 -46.21 8.99
CA LEU A 702 -1.95 -45.51 7.70
C LEU A 702 -0.86 -44.42 7.67
N LEU A 703 -0.65 -43.75 8.81
CA LEU A 703 0.37 -42.71 9.00
C LEU A 703 1.79 -43.24 9.27
N GLY A 704 1.98 -44.56 9.29
CA GLY A 704 3.31 -45.19 9.43
C GLY A 704 3.97 -45.05 10.81
N VAL A 705 3.23 -44.65 11.85
CA VAL A 705 3.78 -44.44 13.19
C VAL A 705 3.81 -45.77 13.95
N PRO A 706 4.98 -46.25 14.45
CA PRO A 706 5.03 -47.48 15.24
C PRO A 706 4.28 -47.32 16.56
N ARG A 707 3.54 -48.35 16.98
CA ARG A 707 2.88 -48.39 18.29
C ARG A 707 3.89 -48.23 19.43
N VAL A 708 3.93 -47.06 20.05
CA VAL A 708 4.49 -46.92 21.40
C VAL A 708 3.47 -47.49 22.38
N ALA A 709 3.82 -48.60 23.04
CA ALA A 709 3.00 -49.18 24.10
C ALA A 709 3.04 -48.25 25.33
N ALA A 710 1.98 -47.44 25.51
CA ALA A 710 1.78 -46.68 26.73
C ALA A 710 1.33 -47.63 27.84
N ASP A 711 2.24 -47.98 28.74
CA ASP A 711 1.95 -48.73 29.96
C ASP A 711 1.22 -47.82 30.96
N VAL A 712 -0.12 -47.78 30.85
CA VAL A 712 -0.99 -47.02 31.75
C VAL A 712 -1.15 -47.77 33.08
N SER A 713 -0.05 -47.91 33.83
CA SER A 713 -0.05 -48.57 35.15
C SER A 713 0.80 -47.88 36.22
N GLN A 714 1.35 -46.67 35.98
CA GLN A 714 2.25 -46.05 36.98
C GLN A 714 2.30 -44.51 37.11
N VAL A 715 1.16 -43.80 37.03
CA VAL A 715 1.01 -42.50 37.74
C VAL A 715 -0.38 -42.38 38.38
N LYS A 716 -0.48 -42.79 39.64
CA LYS A 716 -1.53 -42.31 40.56
C LYS A 716 -0.85 -41.69 41.79
N GLY A 717 -1.01 -40.37 41.93
CA GLY A 717 -0.69 -39.62 43.14
C GLY A 717 0.65 -38.90 43.13
N SER A 718 0.65 -37.60 42.87
CA SER A 718 0.84 -36.59 43.94
C SER A 718 0.69 -35.16 43.40
N HIS A 719 -0.06 -34.36 44.16
CA HIS A 719 -0.39 -32.93 43.96
C HIS A 719 -1.36 -32.57 42.82
#